data_AF-A0A2G8SFE1-F1
#
_entry.id   AF-A0A2G8SFE1-F1
#
_cell.length_a   1.000
_cell.length_b   1.000
_cell.length_c   1.000
_cell.angle_alpha   90.00
_cell.angle_beta   90.00
_cell.angle_gamma   90.00
#
_symmetry.space_group_name_H-M   'P 1'
#
loop_
_entity.id
_entity.type
_entity.pdbx_description
1 polymer ?
#
loop_
_entity_poly.entity_id
_entity_poly.type
_entity_poly.pdbx_seq_one_letter_code
_entity_poly.pdbx_strand_id
1 'polypeptide(L)'
;MATATSAVQLDIHEFNHAFLPSTDDAIPSPCTWDHNLFSSMRRAKSVKGNDISELLVTAINDNELTPGSICSRYTPYFEPTVDKTSLDDSTAIFRTAHVPSEGQPRWSDLSVPIEVYTHRHAIDPFDYTDSQDLDANEKSRNRILERISTVADLLFAAQHRVFLFMILIIGRRFRFLRLDRAGIITTPSVDYYEDPHVLCDILWRVSQLDDMALGFDPTATRILPGDVDFSRMDFLAISNPSDLDDTERVQVRDGRTTRHYLIGKPSFRSGEFLGRGTCGYVAYDCERHNFVWLKDAWRASYMLAKTEGDVLGRINSAGVSNVPTLVCDGDVGGQSTITADWWERKRCDPSTSLRPPPSSSSRSSSTTLASSSSPGSKKRKRVAHMETAIPMPPYSPNATLHSNCPLRQHVHYRIVVEEVCMPLKHFEHGRQLVSVVLDCLLGKYGGNIMILPKIKRDKNGNNPMVVWTGVLSDWELSRPVDAQDAASKQTQTDRMGTYQFMSANLLNHITKPVKVSDELESFFHLLVYYAVRYLSSNCTNVSSWIDSYFYNYSGPERMHTCGMKSLAVEETGLLEIDSPVEGPLLFDSPMDGALSTILKTLRAHYKVMNHDAVTAAPNSCLCPETLPESPLLAPAFIMLDFDDDVDADLDPEEVARWEARLHMPLPDHNTPTPEDRELARKVADHTFMIAHLARVLRDPRWGADDRRNASAPAPAPSPQHPDGSGKPGARPPSEAARTPSIKRQRTSGPERNVSLPARLRASTRRVRTNARTHPIRARR
;
A
#
# COMPACT_ATOMS: atom_id res chain seq x y z
N MET A 1 4.09 -8.38 -1.31
CA MET A 1 4.84 -9.17 -0.31
C MET A 1 6.33 -9.08 -0.60
N ALA A 2 7.20 -9.23 0.40
CA ALA A 2 8.64 -9.38 0.16
C ALA A 2 8.98 -10.78 -0.39
N THR A 3 9.98 -10.84 -1.27
CA THR A 3 10.45 -12.07 -1.92
C THR A 3 11.93 -12.32 -1.65
N ALA A 4 12.41 -13.51 -2.01
CA ALA A 4 13.83 -13.87 -2.09
C ALA A 4 14.72 -12.73 -2.64
N THR A 5 14.24 -12.12 -3.72
CA THR A 5 14.92 -11.09 -4.50
C THR A 5 14.95 -9.73 -3.81
N SER A 6 14.19 -9.53 -2.72
CA SER A 6 14.18 -8.33 -1.86
C SER A 6 15.30 -8.29 -0.81
N ALA A 7 16.17 -9.30 -0.76
CA ALA A 7 17.21 -9.45 0.24
C ALA A 7 18.65 -9.21 -0.30
N VAL A 8 19.53 -8.69 0.56
CA VAL A 8 20.98 -8.56 0.34
C VAL A 8 21.72 -9.20 1.51
N GLN A 9 22.60 -10.18 1.25
CA GLN A 9 23.45 -10.75 2.29
C GLN A 9 24.80 -10.02 2.33
N LEU A 10 25.16 -9.52 3.51
CA LEU A 10 26.49 -9.01 3.85
C LEU A 10 27.21 -10.02 4.72
N ASP A 11 28.55 -10.00 4.77
CA ASP A 11 29.26 -10.76 5.81
C ASP A 11 29.14 -10.06 7.17
N ILE A 12 29.47 -10.75 8.26
CA ILE A 12 29.25 -10.24 9.63
C ILE A 12 30.16 -9.06 9.96
N HIS A 13 31.40 -9.04 9.46
CA HIS A 13 32.32 -7.95 9.72
C HIS A 13 31.88 -6.70 8.93
N GLU A 14 31.50 -6.88 7.66
CA GLU A 14 30.90 -5.83 6.82
C GLU A 14 29.60 -5.29 7.43
N PHE A 15 28.69 -6.15 7.90
CA PHE A 15 27.44 -5.75 8.54
C PHE A 15 27.71 -4.99 9.84
N ASN A 16 28.56 -5.51 10.73
CA ASN A 16 28.85 -4.86 12.01
C ASN A 16 29.58 -3.52 11.79
N HIS A 17 30.55 -3.45 10.87
CA HIS A 17 31.20 -2.19 10.51
C HIS A 17 30.23 -1.17 9.88
N ALA A 18 29.24 -1.63 9.10
CA ALA A 18 28.28 -0.74 8.43
C ALA A 18 27.17 -0.22 9.36
N PHE A 19 26.70 -1.03 10.31
CA PHE A 19 25.45 -0.78 11.04
C PHE A 19 25.55 -0.90 12.56
N LEU A 20 26.58 -1.58 13.09
CA LEU A 20 26.82 -1.78 14.52
C LEU A 20 28.24 -1.28 14.92
N PRO A 21 28.58 -0.01 14.61
CA PRO A 21 29.93 0.51 14.85
C PRO A 21 30.30 0.38 16.33
N SER A 22 31.57 0.08 16.61
CA SER A 22 32.04 0.02 17.98
C SER A 22 32.07 1.42 18.58
N THR A 23 31.44 1.58 19.73
CA THR A 23 31.71 2.66 20.68
C THR A 23 33.13 2.52 21.24
N ASP A 24 33.85 3.62 21.41
CA ASP A 24 35.20 3.66 21.98
C ASP A 24 35.17 3.33 23.49
N ASP A 25 35.98 2.36 23.93
CA ASP A 25 36.59 2.06 25.25
C ASP A 25 35.82 2.23 26.59
N ALA A 26 34.68 2.93 26.65
CA ALA A 26 34.01 3.31 27.89
C ALA A 26 33.22 2.16 28.55
N ILE A 27 32.82 1.17 27.75
CA ILE A 27 32.25 -0.11 28.20
C ILE A 27 33.11 -1.20 27.54
N PRO A 28 33.73 -2.11 28.32
CA PRO A 28 34.42 -3.25 27.72
C PRO A 28 33.45 -4.10 26.91
N SER A 29 33.86 -4.49 25.69
CA SER A 29 33.25 -5.64 25.03
C SER A 29 33.38 -6.86 25.95
N PRO A 30 32.36 -7.73 26.07
CA PRO A 30 32.43 -8.91 26.92
C PRO A 30 33.33 -9.99 26.30
N CYS A 31 34.64 -9.77 26.40
CA CYS A 31 35.65 -10.68 25.89
C CYS A 31 35.71 -11.97 26.72
N THR A 32 35.65 -13.10 26.01
CA THR A 32 36.05 -14.43 26.49
C THR A 32 35.44 -14.88 27.82
N TRP A 33 34.16 -15.26 27.80
CA TRP A 33 33.67 -16.25 28.75
C TRP A 33 34.33 -17.61 28.45
N ASP A 34 34.88 -18.28 29.48
CA ASP A 34 35.51 -19.61 29.35
C ASP A 34 34.53 -20.75 29.02
N HIS A 35 33.24 -20.45 28.85
CA HIS A 35 32.17 -21.42 28.67
C HIS A 35 31.07 -20.90 27.74
N ASN A 36 30.32 -21.84 27.16
CA ASN A 36 29.25 -21.54 26.23
C ASN A 36 27.98 -21.08 26.96
N LEU A 37 27.64 -19.80 26.86
CA LEU A 37 26.45 -19.22 27.50
C LEU A 37 25.15 -19.85 27.00
N PHE A 38 25.11 -20.26 25.74
CA PHE A 38 23.98 -20.94 25.11
C PHE A 38 24.02 -22.46 25.30
N SER A 39 24.74 -22.94 26.33
CA SER A 39 24.88 -24.36 26.67
C SER A 39 23.54 -25.09 26.89
N SER A 40 22.56 -24.41 27.49
CA SER A 40 21.18 -24.89 27.64
C SER A 40 20.51 -25.21 26.30
N MET A 41 20.80 -24.43 25.25
CA MET A 41 20.25 -24.55 23.90
C MET A 41 21.01 -25.55 23.00
N ARG A 42 21.93 -26.37 23.55
CA ARG A 42 22.62 -27.45 22.81
C ARG A 42 21.69 -28.32 21.97
N ARG A 43 20.45 -28.53 22.43
CA ARG A 43 19.42 -29.36 21.76
C ARG A 43 18.44 -28.59 20.87
N ALA A 44 18.62 -27.28 20.62
CA ALA A 44 17.67 -26.45 19.87
C ALA A 44 17.34 -26.92 18.44
N LYS A 45 18.11 -27.85 17.86
CA LYS A 45 17.76 -28.58 16.62
C LYS A 45 16.59 -29.57 16.78
N SER A 46 16.07 -29.79 17.99
CA SER A 46 15.02 -30.77 18.32
C SER A 46 14.05 -30.30 19.41
N VAL A 47 13.96 -28.99 19.63
CA VAL A 47 13.14 -28.32 20.67
C VAL A 47 12.17 -27.35 19.96
N LYS A 48 11.01 -27.04 20.54
CA LYS A 48 10.01 -26.17 19.90
C LYS A 48 10.40 -24.70 20.04
N GLY A 49 9.93 -23.86 19.11
CA GLY A 49 10.17 -22.41 19.11
C GLY A 49 9.90 -21.74 20.47
N ASN A 50 8.79 -22.06 21.13
CA ASN A 50 8.41 -21.45 22.41
C ASN A 50 9.37 -21.86 23.55
N ASP A 51 9.84 -23.12 23.58
CA ASP A 51 10.84 -23.55 24.57
C ASP A 51 12.24 -22.95 24.26
N ILE A 52 12.58 -22.76 22.98
CA ILE A 52 13.81 -22.03 22.57
C ILE A 52 13.72 -20.56 23.00
N SER A 53 12.55 -19.93 22.85
CA SER A 53 12.28 -18.56 23.29
C SER A 53 12.53 -18.39 24.80
N GLU A 54 11.99 -19.29 25.64
CA GLU A 54 12.24 -19.25 27.09
C GLU A 54 13.73 -19.40 27.42
N LEU A 55 14.41 -20.39 26.84
CA LEU A 55 15.84 -20.62 27.07
C LEU A 55 16.72 -19.46 26.59
N LEU A 56 16.34 -18.79 25.51
CA LEU A 56 17.03 -17.62 24.97
C LEU A 56 16.83 -16.38 25.85
N VAL A 57 15.60 -16.12 26.30
CA VAL A 57 15.28 -15.02 27.23
C VAL A 57 16.12 -15.16 28.51
N THR A 58 16.15 -16.35 29.11
CA THR A 58 17.01 -16.65 30.25
C THR A 58 18.49 -16.44 29.92
N ALA A 59 19.01 -17.02 28.82
CA ALA A 59 20.42 -16.92 28.48
C ALA A 59 20.90 -15.48 28.17
N ILE A 60 20.04 -14.62 27.63
CA ILE A 60 20.36 -13.20 27.37
C ILE A 60 20.35 -12.38 28.67
N ASN A 61 19.36 -12.60 29.54
CA ASN A 61 19.21 -11.82 30.78
C ASN A 61 20.20 -12.24 31.86
N ASP A 62 20.36 -13.55 32.12
CA ASP A 62 21.21 -14.09 33.20
C ASP A 62 22.72 -13.79 32.98
N ASN A 63 23.11 -13.51 31.74
CA ASN A 63 24.48 -13.15 31.35
C ASN A 63 24.64 -11.67 30.95
N GLU A 64 23.61 -10.84 31.21
CA GLU A 64 23.58 -9.40 30.92
C GLU A 64 23.99 -9.01 29.48
N LEU A 65 23.63 -9.83 28.46
CA LEU A 65 24.10 -9.67 27.07
C LEU A 65 23.59 -8.41 26.35
N THR A 66 22.62 -7.72 26.93
CA THR A 66 22.09 -6.44 26.42
C THR A 66 22.03 -5.37 27.52
N PRO A 67 23.17 -4.81 27.98
CA PRO A 67 23.18 -3.82 29.06
C PRO A 67 22.21 -2.65 28.86
N GLY A 68 21.49 -2.25 29.91
CA GLY A 68 20.45 -1.20 29.84
C GLY A 68 19.15 -1.62 29.14
N SER A 69 19.08 -2.87 28.65
CA SER A 69 17.90 -3.49 28.05
C SER A 69 17.59 -4.83 28.71
N ILE A 70 16.41 -5.38 28.41
CA ILE A 70 15.95 -6.69 28.88
C ILE A 70 15.32 -7.46 27.72
N CYS A 71 15.66 -8.74 27.60
CA CYS A 71 14.98 -9.64 26.69
C CYS A 71 13.72 -10.19 27.37
N SER A 72 12.59 -10.23 26.67
CA SER A 72 11.34 -10.71 27.25
C SER A 72 10.37 -11.25 26.20
N ARG A 73 9.38 -12.00 26.68
CA ARG A 73 8.21 -12.36 25.89
C ARG A 73 7.12 -11.29 25.99
N TYR A 74 6.35 -11.14 24.92
CA TYR A 74 5.23 -10.22 24.83
C TYR A 74 4.10 -10.82 23.98
N THR A 75 2.85 -10.52 24.33
CA THR A 75 1.70 -10.78 23.46
C THR A 75 1.70 -9.79 22.29
N PRO A 76 1.72 -10.22 21.01
CA PRO A 76 1.66 -9.32 19.86
C PRO A 76 0.28 -8.67 19.71
N TYR A 77 0.26 -7.50 19.05
CA TYR A 77 -1.00 -6.91 18.59
C TYR A 77 -1.42 -7.50 17.25
N PHE A 78 -2.64 -8.01 17.21
CA PHE A 78 -3.32 -8.43 15.98
C PHE A 78 -4.60 -7.62 15.82
N GLU A 79 -4.86 -7.13 14.60
CA GLU A 79 -6.13 -6.45 14.31
C GLU A 79 -7.27 -7.50 14.25
N PRO A 80 -8.52 -7.16 14.66
CA PRO A 80 -9.56 -8.17 14.93
C PRO A 80 -10.02 -9.01 13.73
N THR A 81 -9.56 -8.68 12.54
CA THR A 81 -9.88 -9.32 11.24
C THR A 81 -8.92 -10.45 10.84
N VAL A 82 -7.77 -10.60 11.53
CA VAL A 82 -6.83 -11.71 11.26
C VAL A 82 -7.24 -12.94 12.07
N ASP A 83 -7.24 -14.11 11.44
CA ASP A 83 -7.76 -15.34 12.05
C ASP A 83 -6.88 -15.82 13.23
N LYS A 84 -7.52 -16.21 14.33
CA LYS A 84 -6.93 -16.24 15.69
C LYS A 84 -6.12 -17.50 16.00
N THR A 85 -5.37 -18.01 15.03
CA THR A 85 -4.85 -19.39 15.03
C THR A 85 -3.45 -19.59 15.65
N SER A 86 -2.79 -18.53 16.13
CA SER A 86 -1.58 -18.64 16.98
C SER A 86 -1.50 -17.53 18.03
N LEU A 87 -1.86 -17.86 19.26
CA LEU A 87 -1.66 -17.03 20.46
C LEU A 87 -0.25 -17.28 21.06
N ASP A 88 0.77 -17.34 20.18
CA ASP A 88 2.15 -17.60 20.56
C ASP A 88 2.82 -16.32 21.06
N ASP A 89 3.23 -16.31 22.34
CA ASP A 89 4.05 -15.26 22.94
C ASP A 89 5.34 -15.08 22.12
N SER A 90 5.53 -13.87 21.60
CA SER A 90 6.69 -13.53 20.75
C SER A 90 7.81 -12.94 21.60
N THR A 91 9.05 -12.94 21.10
CA THR A 91 10.23 -12.52 21.89
C THR A 91 10.80 -11.20 21.38
N ALA A 92 11.31 -10.35 22.26
CA ALA A 92 11.98 -9.11 21.86
C ALA A 92 12.91 -8.54 22.94
N ILE A 93 13.78 -7.62 22.50
CA ILE A 93 14.59 -6.76 23.37
C ILE A 93 13.83 -5.45 23.59
N PHE A 94 13.76 -5.02 24.84
CA PHE A 94 13.15 -3.77 25.31
C PHE A 94 14.18 -2.97 26.12
N ARG A 95 14.22 -1.64 25.98
CA ARG A 95 14.93 -0.82 26.97
C ARG A 95 14.30 -0.96 28.35
N THR A 96 15.12 -1.14 29.38
CA THR A 96 14.64 -1.38 30.75
C THR A 96 13.76 -0.23 31.28
N ALA A 97 14.00 1.00 30.81
CA ALA A 97 13.19 2.18 31.15
C ALA A 97 11.75 2.17 30.59
N HIS A 98 11.43 1.30 29.63
CA HIS A 98 10.09 1.19 29.04
C HIS A 98 9.30 -0.04 29.54
N VAL A 99 9.94 -0.96 30.28
CA VAL A 99 9.28 -2.15 30.82
C VAL A 99 8.55 -1.79 32.12
N PRO A 100 7.25 -2.10 32.28
CA PRO A 100 6.51 -1.79 33.49
C PRO A 100 7.00 -2.64 34.66
N SER A 101 6.94 -2.10 35.89
CA SER A 101 7.34 -2.82 37.11
C SER A 101 6.43 -4.01 37.45
N GLU A 102 5.22 -4.05 36.89
CA GLU A 102 4.28 -5.17 36.97
C GLU A 102 3.61 -5.40 35.61
N GLY A 103 3.46 -6.67 35.20
CA GLY A 103 2.88 -7.07 33.91
C GLY A 103 3.90 -7.37 32.80
N GLN A 104 3.41 -7.74 31.61
CA GLN A 104 4.26 -7.93 30.42
C GLN A 104 4.65 -6.56 29.79
N PRO A 105 5.81 -6.47 29.10
CA PRO A 105 6.12 -5.36 28.20
C PRO A 105 5.05 -5.19 27.10
N ARG A 106 4.81 -3.96 26.66
CA ARG A 106 3.86 -3.70 25.56
C ARG A 106 4.57 -3.87 24.23
N TRP A 107 3.90 -4.49 23.26
CA TRP A 107 4.41 -4.66 21.89
C TRP A 107 4.86 -3.34 21.23
N SER A 108 4.25 -2.21 21.58
CA SER A 108 4.57 -0.88 21.04
C SER A 108 5.83 -0.24 21.66
N ASP A 109 6.41 -0.87 22.68
CA ASP A 109 7.63 -0.44 23.36
C ASP A 109 8.88 -1.23 22.89
N LEU A 110 8.71 -2.11 21.89
CA LEU A 110 9.76 -2.95 21.30
C LEU A 110 10.97 -2.14 20.82
N SER A 111 12.19 -2.60 21.13
CA SER A 111 13.42 -2.04 20.57
C SER A 111 13.90 -2.87 19.37
N VAL A 112 14.02 -4.20 19.52
CA VAL A 112 14.40 -5.16 18.47
C VAL A 112 13.58 -6.46 18.63
N PRO A 113 12.82 -6.93 17.62
CA PRO A 113 12.10 -8.20 17.68
C PRO A 113 13.03 -9.41 17.53
N ILE A 114 12.63 -10.54 18.12
CA ILE A 114 13.26 -11.84 17.97
C ILE A 114 12.20 -12.86 17.55
N GLU A 115 12.20 -13.24 16.27
CA GLU A 115 11.27 -14.25 15.73
C GLU A 115 11.93 -15.64 15.79
N VAL A 116 11.32 -16.56 16.55
CA VAL A 116 11.93 -17.85 16.93
C VAL A 116 11.13 -19.03 16.38
N TYR A 117 11.79 -19.88 15.60
CA TYR A 117 11.17 -21.03 14.94
C TYR A 117 11.83 -22.36 15.30
N THR A 118 11.01 -23.41 15.40
CA THR A 118 11.44 -24.81 15.49
C THR A 118 12.29 -25.19 14.27
N HIS A 119 13.43 -25.86 14.48
CA HIS A 119 14.29 -26.31 13.38
C HIS A 119 13.57 -27.25 12.40
N ARG A 120 13.73 -26.98 11.10
CA ARG A 120 13.43 -27.91 9.99
C ARG A 120 14.47 -27.71 8.89
N HIS A 121 14.56 -28.66 7.95
CA HIS A 121 15.42 -28.55 6.77
C HIS A 121 14.86 -27.51 5.79
N ALA A 122 15.73 -26.74 5.12
CA ALA A 122 15.41 -25.79 4.04
C ALA A 122 14.28 -24.75 4.31
N ILE A 123 13.95 -24.44 5.58
CA ILE A 123 12.97 -23.41 5.93
C ILE A 123 13.56 -22.01 6.18
N ASP A 124 14.88 -21.83 6.12
CA ASP A 124 15.50 -20.50 6.20
C ASP A 124 15.10 -19.72 4.92
N PRO A 125 14.41 -18.57 5.04
CA PRO A 125 13.90 -17.83 3.89
C PRO A 125 14.97 -17.10 3.08
N PHE A 126 16.24 -17.13 3.51
CA PHE A 126 17.35 -16.51 2.79
C PHE A 126 18.32 -17.55 2.19
N ASP A 127 18.18 -18.84 2.52
CA ASP A 127 18.96 -19.93 1.91
C ASP A 127 18.20 -20.60 0.75
N TYR A 128 18.56 -20.20 -0.47
CA TYR A 128 18.08 -20.80 -1.71
C TYR A 128 19.09 -21.83 -2.21
N THR A 129 18.95 -23.08 -1.75
CA THR A 129 19.62 -24.24 -2.35
C THR A 129 18.85 -24.72 -3.58
N ASP A 130 19.54 -25.08 -4.66
CA ASP A 130 18.98 -25.65 -5.91
C ASP A 130 18.45 -27.10 -5.76
N SER A 131 17.87 -27.40 -4.59
CA SER A 131 17.33 -28.70 -4.19
C SER A 131 15.86 -28.85 -4.58
N GLN A 132 15.50 -29.97 -5.21
CA GLN A 132 14.21 -30.20 -5.88
C GLN A 132 12.99 -30.36 -4.94
N ASP A 133 13.16 -30.26 -3.62
CA ASP A 133 12.10 -30.36 -2.60
C ASP A 133 11.35 -29.03 -2.39
N LEU A 134 10.60 -28.61 -3.42
CA LEU A 134 10.08 -27.23 -3.56
C LEU A 134 8.90 -26.89 -2.62
N ASP A 135 7.70 -27.43 -2.88
CA ASP A 135 6.41 -26.96 -2.34
C ASP A 135 6.33 -26.73 -0.82
N ALA A 136 6.66 -27.75 -0.02
CA ALA A 136 6.40 -27.75 1.43
C ALA A 136 7.38 -26.84 2.20
N ASN A 137 8.62 -26.77 1.70
CA ASN A 137 9.67 -25.92 2.27
C ASN A 137 9.45 -24.47 1.83
N GLU A 138 9.03 -24.23 0.58
CA GLU A 138 8.64 -22.89 0.10
C GLU A 138 7.48 -22.31 0.91
N LYS A 139 6.38 -23.06 1.12
CA LYS A 139 5.27 -22.63 1.98
C LYS A 139 5.72 -22.29 3.41
N SER A 140 6.76 -22.96 3.91
CA SER A 140 7.36 -22.67 5.22
C SER A 140 8.22 -21.39 5.20
N ARG A 141 9.09 -21.20 4.20
CA ARG A 141 9.88 -19.98 3.99
C ARG A 141 8.99 -18.74 3.82
N ASN A 142 7.96 -18.86 2.99
CA ASN A 142 7.03 -17.76 2.69
C ASN A 142 6.25 -17.34 3.95
N ARG A 143 5.82 -18.28 4.80
CA ARG A 143 5.18 -17.96 6.09
C ARG A 143 6.12 -17.24 7.08
N ILE A 144 7.42 -17.54 7.04
CA ILE A 144 8.42 -16.82 7.86
C ILE A 144 8.62 -15.40 7.30
N LEU A 145 8.74 -15.22 5.98
CA LEU A 145 8.80 -13.88 5.35
C LEU A 145 7.53 -13.06 5.61
N GLU A 146 6.35 -13.65 5.52
CA GLU A 146 5.06 -13.01 5.82
C GLU A 146 4.99 -12.54 7.28
N ARG A 147 5.48 -13.35 8.22
CA ARG A 147 5.54 -12.98 9.64
C ARG A 147 6.55 -11.87 9.91
N ILE A 148 7.76 -11.96 9.35
CA ILE A 148 8.78 -10.89 9.39
C ILE A 148 8.21 -9.58 8.82
N SER A 149 7.53 -9.65 7.67
CA SER A 149 6.86 -8.52 7.02
C SER A 149 5.82 -7.90 7.93
N THR A 150 4.95 -8.72 8.53
CA THR A 150 3.86 -8.29 9.43
C THR A 150 4.38 -7.57 10.66
N VAL A 151 5.44 -8.10 11.31
CA VAL A 151 6.07 -7.46 12.48
C VAL A 151 6.73 -6.14 12.09
N ALA A 152 7.37 -6.07 10.91
CA ALA A 152 7.93 -4.83 10.39
C ALA A 152 6.84 -3.78 10.10
N ASP A 153 5.76 -4.14 9.40
CA ASP A 153 4.64 -3.25 9.09
C ASP A 153 3.99 -2.65 10.34
N LEU A 154 3.72 -3.48 11.36
CA LEU A 154 3.14 -3.04 12.62
C LEU A 154 4.06 -2.06 13.36
N LEU A 155 5.38 -2.29 13.37
CA LEU A 155 6.34 -1.42 14.05
C LEU A 155 6.63 -0.13 13.27
N PHE A 156 6.73 -0.18 11.94
CA PHE A 156 6.84 1.02 11.11
C PHE A 156 5.65 1.97 11.34
N ALA A 157 4.43 1.42 11.42
CA ALA A 157 3.21 2.19 11.63
C ALA A 157 2.99 2.67 13.07
N ALA A 158 3.60 2.03 14.07
CA ALA A 158 3.37 2.34 15.49
C ALA A 158 4.52 3.10 16.18
N GLN A 159 5.72 3.10 15.59
CA GLN A 159 6.92 3.66 16.19
C GLN A 159 7.62 4.75 15.34
N HIS A 160 7.13 5.06 14.13
CA HIS A 160 7.76 5.95 13.15
C HIS A 160 9.25 5.64 12.95
N ARG A 161 9.53 4.65 12.10
CA ARG A 161 10.89 4.15 11.84
C ARG A 161 11.37 4.43 10.42
N VAL A 162 12.63 4.80 10.32
CA VAL A 162 13.44 4.87 9.10
C VAL A 162 13.86 3.45 8.67
N PHE A 163 14.19 2.60 9.65
CA PHE A 163 14.50 1.18 9.48
C PHE A 163 14.25 0.40 10.78
N LEU A 164 14.30 -0.93 10.68
CA LEU A 164 14.10 -1.85 11.81
C LEU A 164 15.21 -2.90 11.83
N PHE A 165 15.83 -3.13 12.99
CA PHE A 165 16.62 -4.34 13.23
C PHE A 165 15.73 -5.47 13.74
N MET A 166 16.04 -6.72 13.37
CA MET A 166 15.33 -7.93 13.84
C MET A 166 16.30 -9.11 13.93
N ILE A 167 16.15 -9.96 14.94
CA ILE A 167 16.86 -11.25 15.03
C ILE A 167 15.89 -12.35 14.55
N LEU A 168 16.35 -13.21 13.64
CA LEU A 168 15.65 -14.42 13.21
C LEU A 168 16.38 -15.63 13.77
N ILE A 169 15.68 -16.54 14.46
CA ILE A 169 16.24 -17.78 15.02
C ILE A 169 15.49 -18.98 14.46
N ILE A 170 16.24 -19.96 13.93
CA ILE A 170 15.70 -21.23 13.41
C ILE A 170 16.46 -22.37 14.09
N GLY A 171 15.89 -22.85 15.21
CA GLY A 171 16.53 -23.82 16.06
C GLY A 171 17.82 -23.29 16.70
N ARG A 172 18.95 -23.89 16.30
CA ARG A 172 20.31 -23.56 16.80
C ARG A 172 21.06 -22.57 15.90
N ARG A 173 20.43 -22.04 14.84
CA ARG A 173 21.01 -20.99 13.98
C ARG A 173 20.24 -19.68 14.09
N PHE A 174 20.92 -18.57 13.83
CA PHE A 174 20.34 -17.24 13.77
C PHE A 174 20.84 -16.43 12.57
N ARG A 175 20.09 -15.38 12.23
CA ARG A 175 20.49 -14.28 11.36
C ARG A 175 20.15 -12.96 12.04
N PHE A 176 20.94 -11.92 11.76
CA PHE A 176 20.57 -10.55 12.10
C PHE A 176 20.14 -9.81 10.83
N LEU A 177 19.02 -9.10 10.92
CA LEU A 177 18.32 -8.47 9.80
C LEU A 177 18.23 -6.96 10.04
N ARG A 178 18.43 -6.16 8.98
CA ARG A 178 18.05 -4.75 8.92
C ARG A 178 17.05 -4.56 7.78
N LEU A 179 15.84 -4.14 8.10
CA LEU A 179 14.75 -3.92 7.16
C LEU A 179 14.54 -2.42 6.93
N ASP A 180 14.43 -1.99 5.68
CA ASP A 180 13.90 -0.68 5.31
C ASP A 180 12.89 -0.80 4.16
N ARG A 181 12.26 0.31 3.77
CA ARG A 181 11.19 0.32 2.76
C ARG A 181 11.62 -0.16 1.36
N ALA A 182 12.92 -0.38 1.11
CA ALA A 182 13.45 -0.92 -0.14
C ALA A 182 13.74 -2.44 -0.09
N GLY A 183 13.91 -3.03 1.09
CA GLY A 183 14.28 -4.45 1.21
C GLY A 183 14.80 -4.86 2.58
N ILE A 184 15.47 -6.03 2.61
CA ILE A 184 16.11 -6.61 3.79
C ILE A 184 17.61 -6.73 3.54
N ILE A 185 18.43 -6.31 4.51
CA ILE A 185 19.85 -6.64 4.59
C ILE A 185 20.03 -7.70 5.69
N THR A 186 20.76 -8.79 5.43
CA THR A 186 20.91 -9.93 6.35
C THR A 186 22.36 -10.36 6.51
N THR A 187 22.70 -10.90 7.68
CA THR A 187 23.91 -11.73 7.87
C THR A 187 23.72 -13.13 7.27
N PRO A 188 24.78 -13.95 7.14
CA PRO A 188 24.66 -15.39 6.95
C PRO A 188 24.00 -16.05 8.17
N SER A 189 23.49 -17.26 7.99
CA SER A 189 22.92 -18.09 9.06
C SER A 189 24.04 -18.67 9.93
N VAL A 190 24.26 -18.17 11.15
CA VAL A 190 25.31 -18.64 12.08
C VAL A 190 24.74 -19.53 13.17
N ASP A 191 25.48 -20.57 13.56
CA ASP A 191 25.08 -21.47 14.63
C ASP A 191 25.59 -20.96 15.99
N TYR A 192 24.72 -20.30 16.76
CA TYR A 192 25.09 -19.60 18.01
C TYR A 192 25.57 -20.54 19.13
N TYR A 193 25.45 -21.87 18.96
CA TYR A 193 26.06 -22.82 19.89
C TYR A 193 27.50 -23.17 19.51
N GLU A 194 27.83 -23.19 18.22
CA GLU A 194 29.20 -23.47 17.76
C GLU A 194 30.06 -22.21 17.69
N ASP A 195 29.46 -21.05 17.43
CA ASP A 195 30.08 -19.73 17.58
C ASP A 195 29.18 -18.79 18.41
N PRO A 196 29.26 -18.85 19.76
CA PRO A 196 28.45 -18.01 20.63
C PRO A 196 28.88 -16.53 20.61
N HIS A 197 30.12 -16.24 20.23
CA HIS A 197 30.68 -14.89 20.31
C HIS A 197 30.01 -13.94 19.33
N VAL A 198 29.63 -14.40 18.13
CA VAL A 198 28.95 -13.57 17.13
C VAL A 198 27.59 -13.06 17.63
N LEU A 199 26.77 -13.90 18.25
CA LEU A 199 25.48 -13.46 18.80
C LEU A 199 25.66 -12.50 19.97
N CYS A 200 26.66 -12.75 20.83
CA CYS A 200 26.94 -11.89 21.98
C CYS A 200 27.48 -10.51 21.56
N ASP A 201 28.39 -10.43 20.59
CA ASP A 201 28.92 -9.17 20.03
C ASP A 201 27.80 -8.34 19.38
N ILE A 202 26.91 -8.97 18.61
CA ILE A 202 25.74 -8.30 18.03
C ILE A 202 24.80 -7.77 19.11
N LEU A 203 24.43 -8.58 20.11
CA LEU A 203 23.54 -8.15 21.21
C LEU A 203 24.14 -6.98 22.01
N TRP A 204 25.42 -7.07 22.35
CA TRP A 204 26.14 -6.04 23.09
C TRP A 204 26.27 -4.72 22.31
N ARG A 205 26.56 -4.78 20.99
CA ARG A 205 26.54 -3.59 20.12
C ARG A 205 25.14 -2.97 20.03
N VAL A 206 24.12 -3.79 19.76
CA VAL A 206 22.72 -3.35 19.61
C VAL A 206 22.22 -2.64 20.87
N SER A 207 22.59 -3.11 22.05
CA SER A 207 22.17 -2.50 23.33
C SER A 207 22.76 -1.11 23.60
N GLN A 208 23.85 -0.72 22.92
CA GLN A 208 24.49 0.59 23.03
C GLN A 208 23.96 1.62 22.01
N LEU A 209 23.06 1.22 21.11
CA LEU A 209 22.52 2.11 20.09
C LEU A 209 21.43 3.05 20.66
N ASP A 210 21.53 4.33 20.29
CA ASP A 210 20.49 5.31 20.54
C ASP A 210 19.26 5.07 19.63
N ASP A 211 18.21 5.87 19.79
CA ASP A 211 16.99 5.69 18.99
C ASP A 211 17.20 5.91 17.49
N MET A 212 18.10 6.82 17.10
CA MET A 212 18.41 7.09 15.70
C MET A 212 19.17 5.91 15.06
N ALA A 213 20.14 5.35 15.79
CA ALA A 213 20.89 4.18 15.35
C ALA A 213 20.06 2.88 15.39
N LEU A 214 19.06 2.77 16.28
CA LEU A 214 18.03 1.72 16.23
C LEU A 214 16.99 1.93 15.12
N GLY A 215 17.01 3.07 14.43
CA GLY A 215 16.20 3.35 13.25
C GLY A 215 14.86 4.06 13.52
N PHE A 216 14.61 4.61 14.71
CA PHE A 216 13.50 5.52 14.96
C PHE A 216 13.73 6.87 14.25
N ASP A 217 12.66 7.54 13.80
CA ASP A 217 12.70 8.83 13.12
C ASP A 217 12.90 10.00 14.12
N PRO A 218 14.06 10.71 14.13
CA PRO A 218 14.32 11.81 15.07
C PRO A 218 13.46 13.07 14.83
N THR A 219 12.59 13.07 13.82
CA THR A 219 11.58 14.12 13.64
C THR A 219 10.24 13.78 14.33
N ALA A 220 10.06 12.54 14.81
CA ALA A 220 8.83 12.02 15.39
C ALA A 220 9.03 11.57 16.86
N THR A 221 8.57 12.38 17.81
CA THR A 221 8.67 12.06 19.25
C THR A 221 7.37 11.45 19.78
N ARG A 222 7.46 10.35 20.53
CA ARG A 222 6.32 9.74 21.22
C ARG A 222 5.97 10.51 22.49
N ILE A 223 4.73 10.97 22.57
CA ILE A 223 4.19 11.72 23.69
C ILE A 223 3.72 10.72 24.77
N LEU A 224 4.18 10.88 26.01
CA LEU A 224 3.98 9.94 27.11
C LEU A 224 2.92 10.42 28.12
N PRO A 225 2.28 9.50 28.88
CA PRO A 225 1.30 9.87 29.91
C PRO A 225 1.91 10.84 30.93
N GLY A 226 1.22 11.96 31.19
CA GLY A 226 1.69 13.05 32.05
C GLY A 226 2.24 14.26 31.31
N ASP A 227 2.39 14.20 29.99
CA ASP A 227 2.67 15.39 29.17
C ASP A 227 1.43 16.31 29.06
N VAL A 228 1.67 17.61 28.87
CA VAL A 228 0.62 18.60 28.57
C VAL A 228 0.00 18.34 27.20
N ASP A 229 0.78 17.90 26.22
CA ASP A 229 0.30 17.60 24.88
C ASP A 229 -0.43 16.24 24.82
N PHE A 230 -0.07 15.29 25.68
CA PHE A 230 -0.88 14.08 25.95
C PHE A 230 -2.25 14.49 26.49
N SER A 231 -2.25 15.36 27.50
CA SER A 231 -3.49 15.87 28.14
C SER A 231 -4.35 16.71 27.17
N ARG A 232 -3.72 17.43 26.22
CA ARG A 232 -4.44 18.15 25.16
C ARG A 232 -5.11 17.18 24.20
N MET A 233 -4.41 16.14 23.76
CA MET A 233 -4.97 15.20 22.79
C MET A 233 -6.01 14.27 23.43
N ASP A 234 -5.81 13.81 24.68
CA ASP A 234 -6.83 13.09 25.47
C ASP A 234 -8.13 13.91 25.53
N PHE A 235 -8.03 15.26 25.67
CA PHE A 235 -9.17 16.16 25.67
C PHE A 235 -9.80 16.36 24.27
N LEU A 236 -8.99 16.46 23.22
CA LEU A 236 -9.45 16.57 21.83
C LEU A 236 -10.11 15.27 21.33
N ALA A 237 -9.75 14.12 21.90
CA ALA A 237 -10.35 12.81 21.62
C ALA A 237 -11.61 12.51 22.48
N ILE A 238 -12.08 13.45 23.32
CA ILE A 238 -13.38 13.30 24.00
C ILE A 238 -14.49 13.50 22.97
N SER A 239 -15.09 12.40 22.52
CA SER A 239 -16.17 12.40 21.53
C SER A 239 -17.30 13.35 21.93
N ASN A 240 -17.44 14.48 21.24
CA ASN A 240 -18.66 15.27 21.27
C ASN A 240 -19.78 14.44 20.60
N PRO A 241 -21.03 14.51 21.07
CA PRO A 241 -22.19 14.00 20.32
C PRO A 241 -22.40 14.59 18.91
N SER A 242 -21.53 15.51 18.48
CA SER A 242 -21.50 16.18 17.18
C SER A 242 -20.31 15.79 16.29
N ASP A 243 -19.34 15.02 16.81
CA ASP A 243 -18.08 14.71 16.12
C ASP A 243 -18.13 13.35 15.38
N LEU A 244 -17.12 13.10 14.54
CA LEU A 244 -16.85 11.82 13.89
C LEU A 244 -15.61 11.15 14.55
N ASP A 245 -15.47 9.83 14.41
CA ASP A 245 -14.71 8.97 15.33
C ASP A 245 -13.34 8.49 14.79
N ASP A 246 -12.22 8.99 15.35
CA ASP A 246 -10.88 8.36 15.33
C ASP A 246 -9.93 8.81 16.51
N THR A 247 -8.74 8.18 16.64
CA THR A 247 -7.83 8.23 17.84
C THR A 247 -6.33 8.34 17.47
N GLU A 248 -5.34 8.05 18.35
CA GLU A 248 -4.05 8.82 18.49
C GLU A 248 -2.67 8.04 18.46
N ARG A 249 -1.40 8.55 18.41
CA ARG A 249 -0.63 9.86 18.62
C ARG A 249 0.68 9.93 17.74
N VAL A 250 1.35 11.11 17.49
CA VAL A 250 2.86 11.42 17.28
C VAL A 250 3.18 12.77 16.51
N GLN A 251 4.44 13.12 16.09
CA GLN A 251 4.99 14.46 15.70
C GLN A 251 5.88 14.51 14.40
N VAL A 252 6.26 15.73 13.90
CA VAL A 252 7.08 16.02 12.68
C VAL A 252 7.93 17.33 12.81
N ARG A 253 8.90 17.61 11.90
CA ARG A 253 9.65 18.89 11.73
C ARG A 253 9.67 19.45 10.28
N ASP A 254 9.85 20.77 10.12
CA ASP A 254 9.93 21.52 8.84
C ASP A 254 11.21 22.40 8.72
N GLY A 255 11.65 22.64 7.47
CA GLY A 255 12.98 23.08 7.02
C GLY A 255 13.17 24.57 6.67
N ARG A 256 12.49 25.48 7.38
CA ARG A 256 12.91 26.90 7.53
C ARG A 256 12.29 27.56 8.76
N THR A 257 11.09 27.13 9.11
CA THR A 257 10.41 27.34 10.39
C THR A 257 9.86 26.00 10.83
N THR A 258 10.27 25.47 11.97
CA THR A 258 9.78 24.16 12.42
C THR A 258 8.33 24.26 12.90
N ARG A 259 7.39 23.76 12.09
CA ARG A 259 6.02 23.49 12.54
C ARG A 259 5.96 22.23 13.38
N HIS A 260 4.98 22.18 14.27
CA HIS A 260 4.70 21.05 15.14
C HIS A 260 3.24 20.62 14.99
N TYR A 261 3.05 19.31 14.79
CA TYR A 261 1.73 18.68 14.69
C TYR A 261 1.60 17.59 15.74
N LEU A 262 0.39 17.39 16.25
CA LEU A 262 0.03 16.22 17.07
C LEU A 262 -0.88 15.34 16.21
N ILE A 263 -0.29 14.33 15.57
CA ILE A 263 -1.00 13.41 14.66
C ILE A 263 -1.71 12.30 15.43
N GLY A 264 -2.64 11.61 14.76
CA GLY A 264 -3.42 10.51 15.30
C GLY A 264 -2.73 9.13 15.29
N LYS A 265 -3.53 8.08 15.53
CA LYS A 265 -3.33 6.74 14.97
C LYS A 265 -3.57 6.90 13.45
N PRO A 266 -2.87 6.16 12.58
CA PRO A 266 -3.16 6.24 11.16
C PRO A 266 -4.61 5.84 10.86
N SER A 267 -5.45 6.82 10.47
CA SER A 267 -6.80 6.64 9.92
C SER A 267 -6.73 5.92 8.56
N PHE A 268 -5.58 5.95 7.90
CA PHE A 268 -5.22 5.13 6.74
C PHE A 268 -3.80 4.56 6.85
N ARG A 269 -3.58 3.31 6.42
CA ARG A 269 -2.26 2.65 6.30
C ARG A 269 -2.24 1.71 5.10
N SER A 270 -1.20 1.76 4.26
CA SER A 270 -0.95 0.76 3.23
C SER A 270 -0.49 -0.57 3.83
N GLY A 271 -1.04 -1.70 3.39
CA GLY A 271 -0.79 -3.03 3.97
C GLY A 271 0.48 -3.76 3.53
N GLU A 272 1.56 -3.07 3.17
CA GLU A 272 2.85 -3.69 2.81
C GLU A 272 4.05 -2.87 3.31
N PHE A 273 5.06 -3.56 3.89
CA PHE A 273 6.22 -2.85 4.44
C PHE A 273 7.16 -2.30 3.38
N LEU A 274 7.19 -2.91 2.18
CA LEU A 274 7.99 -2.46 1.04
C LEU A 274 7.27 -1.36 0.25
N GLY A 275 8.04 -0.53 -0.43
CA GLY A 275 7.50 0.55 -1.24
C GLY A 275 7.08 1.75 -0.40
N ARG A 276 5.89 2.32 -0.69
CA ARG A 276 5.51 3.65 -0.17
C ARG A 276 5.18 3.69 1.31
N GLY A 277 4.72 2.59 1.91
CA GLY A 277 4.41 2.53 3.35
C GLY A 277 3.42 3.57 3.86
N THR A 278 2.59 4.15 2.96
CA THR A 278 1.80 5.35 3.17
C THR A 278 0.89 5.24 4.39
N CYS A 279 1.07 6.17 5.33
CA CYS A 279 0.21 6.36 6.49
C CYS A 279 -0.47 7.74 6.42
N GLY A 280 -1.74 7.80 6.76
CA GLY A 280 -2.56 9.01 6.69
C GLY A 280 -3.25 9.27 8.03
N TYR A 281 -3.18 10.51 8.50
CA TYR A 281 -3.51 10.90 9.87
C TYR A 281 -4.38 12.16 9.89
N VAL A 282 -5.41 12.17 10.73
CA VAL A 282 -5.91 13.42 11.32
C VAL A 282 -4.82 13.98 12.24
N ALA A 283 -4.52 15.27 12.12
CA ALA A 283 -3.46 15.92 12.86
C ALA A 283 -3.88 17.30 13.37
N TYR A 284 -3.46 17.65 14.59
CA TYR A 284 -3.70 18.95 15.19
C TYR A 284 -2.50 19.88 14.99
N ASP A 285 -2.70 21.03 14.33
CA ASP A 285 -1.68 22.06 14.15
C ASP A 285 -1.49 22.87 15.45
N CYS A 286 -0.29 22.81 16.03
CA CYS A 286 0.01 23.48 17.30
C CYS A 286 0.10 25.01 17.21
N GLU A 287 0.28 25.58 16.02
CA GLU A 287 0.37 27.02 15.79
C GLU A 287 -0.99 27.63 15.42
N ARG A 288 -1.75 26.93 14.56
CA ARG A 288 -3.06 27.37 14.06
C ARG A 288 -4.25 26.89 14.91
N HIS A 289 -4.03 25.92 15.79
CA HIS A 289 -5.03 25.33 16.69
C HIS A 289 -6.24 24.67 16.00
N ASN A 290 -6.06 24.17 14.77
CA ASN A 290 -7.09 23.45 14.00
C ASN A 290 -6.62 22.03 13.63
N PHE A 291 -7.57 21.20 13.19
CA PHE A 291 -7.25 19.93 12.54
C PHE A 291 -6.90 20.13 11.07
N VAL A 292 -5.97 19.31 10.60
CA VAL A 292 -5.42 19.21 9.24
C VAL A 292 -5.19 17.72 8.92
N TRP A 293 -5.03 17.35 7.64
CA TRP A 293 -4.67 16.00 7.24
C TRP A 293 -3.18 15.90 6.92
N LEU A 294 -2.49 14.91 7.50
CA LEU A 294 -1.07 14.63 7.28
C LEU A 294 -0.89 13.27 6.60
N LYS A 295 -0.18 13.24 5.47
CA LYS A 295 0.25 12.02 4.76
C LYS A 295 1.76 11.84 4.99
N ASP A 296 2.14 10.66 5.48
CA ASP A 296 3.51 10.20 5.71
C ASP A 296 3.82 9.08 4.71
N ALA A 297 4.83 9.24 3.85
CA ALA A 297 5.05 8.35 2.70
C ALA A 297 6.51 8.23 2.26
N TRP A 298 6.85 7.14 1.58
CA TRP A 298 8.16 6.87 1.03
C TRP A 298 8.11 6.93 -0.50
N ARG A 299 8.45 8.09 -1.07
CA ARG A 299 8.39 8.32 -2.52
C ARG A 299 9.60 7.70 -3.20
N ALA A 300 9.41 7.10 -4.38
CA ALA A 300 10.49 6.42 -5.10
C ALA A 300 11.54 7.43 -5.63
N SER A 301 12.83 7.14 -5.45
CA SER A 301 13.90 8.14 -5.60
C SER A 301 14.20 8.58 -7.04
N TYR A 302 13.59 7.96 -8.06
CA TYR A 302 13.68 8.40 -9.46
C TYR A 302 12.57 9.40 -9.88
N MET A 303 11.58 9.66 -9.01
CA MET A 303 10.51 10.65 -9.24
C MET A 303 11.01 12.10 -8.99
N LEU A 304 12.26 12.42 -9.37
CA LEU A 304 13.05 13.55 -8.87
C LEU A 304 12.56 14.96 -9.25
N ALA A 305 11.57 15.09 -10.14
CA ALA A 305 11.26 16.37 -10.78
C ALA A 305 10.19 17.22 -10.07
N LYS A 306 9.28 16.61 -9.29
CA LYS A 306 8.17 17.26 -8.57
C LYS A 306 7.74 16.43 -7.36
N THR A 307 7.48 17.06 -6.23
CA THR A 307 6.74 16.44 -5.10
C THR A 307 5.22 16.47 -5.33
N GLU A 308 4.44 15.87 -4.43
CA GLU A 308 2.98 16.01 -4.43
C GLU A 308 2.56 17.46 -4.08
N GLY A 309 3.28 18.13 -3.17
CA GLY A 309 3.03 19.53 -2.82
C GLY A 309 3.42 20.49 -3.95
N ASP A 310 4.48 20.19 -4.70
CA ASP A 310 4.84 20.86 -5.96
C ASP A 310 3.66 20.88 -6.95
N VAL A 311 2.90 19.79 -7.03
CA VAL A 311 1.71 19.69 -7.89
C VAL A 311 0.54 20.43 -7.25
N LEU A 312 0.23 20.12 -5.98
CA LEU A 312 -0.93 20.68 -5.27
C LEU A 312 -0.85 22.21 -5.14
N GLY A 313 0.31 22.75 -4.78
CA GLY A 313 0.55 24.19 -4.67
C GLY A 313 0.38 24.94 -6.00
N ARG A 314 0.70 24.32 -7.14
CA ARG A 314 0.39 24.87 -8.48
C ARG A 314 -1.11 24.86 -8.77
N ILE A 315 -1.81 23.80 -8.37
CA ILE A 315 -3.26 23.66 -8.54
C ILE A 315 -4.01 24.67 -7.66
N ASN A 316 -3.60 24.84 -6.39
CA ASN A 316 -4.14 25.86 -5.50
C ASN A 316 -3.85 27.28 -6.01
N SER A 317 -2.62 27.55 -6.48
CA SER A 317 -2.25 28.85 -7.08
C SER A 317 -3.05 29.17 -8.36
N ALA A 318 -3.55 28.16 -9.06
CA ALA A 318 -4.43 28.30 -10.21
C ALA A 318 -5.93 28.44 -9.84
N GLY A 319 -6.27 28.53 -8.55
CA GLY A 319 -7.64 28.76 -8.07
C GLY A 319 -8.62 27.60 -8.31
N VAL A 320 -8.11 26.37 -8.46
CA VAL A 320 -8.95 25.18 -8.73
C VAL A 320 -9.66 24.75 -7.46
N SER A 321 -10.98 24.59 -7.54
CA SER A 321 -11.83 24.07 -6.46
C SER A 321 -11.77 22.55 -6.35
N ASN A 322 -12.25 22.00 -5.23
CA ASN A 322 -12.45 20.56 -5.00
C ASN A 322 -11.16 19.72 -5.07
N VAL A 323 -10.04 20.34 -4.71
CA VAL A 323 -8.77 19.71 -4.32
C VAL A 323 -8.39 20.19 -2.90
N PRO A 324 -7.50 19.48 -2.17
CA PRO A 324 -7.00 19.96 -0.89
C PRO A 324 -6.15 21.22 -1.02
N THR A 325 -6.09 22.01 0.05
CA THR A 325 -5.29 23.22 0.22
C THR A 325 -3.97 22.86 0.89
N LEU A 326 -2.85 23.06 0.20
CA LEU A 326 -1.51 22.76 0.74
C LEU A 326 -1.13 23.66 1.92
N VAL A 327 -0.76 23.06 3.06
CA VAL A 327 -0.23 23.76 4.24
C VAL A 327 1.30 23.80 4.20
N CYS A 328 1.93 22.65 3.96
CA CYS A 328 3.37 22.45 3.79
C CYS A 328 3.68 21.02 3.29
N ASP A 329 4.79 20.85 2.57
CA ASP A 329 5.36 19.54 2.23
C ASP A 329 6.89 19.55 2.31
N GLY A 330 7.52 18.37 2.33
CA GLY A 330 8.97 18.25 2.22
C GLY A 330 9.52 16.83 2.45
N ASP A 331 10.77 16.63 2.00
CA ASP A 331 11.54 15.43 2.32
C ASP A 331 12.03 15.47 3.78
N VAL A 332 11.87 14.37 4.50
CA VAL A 332 12.13 14.29 5.94
C VAL A 332 13.62 14.14 6.21
N GLY A 333 14.32 15.26 6.42
CA GLY A 333 15.68 15.28 6.99
C GLY A 333 16.77 14.55 6.18
N GLY A 334 16.55 14.31 4.88
CA GLY A 334 17.45 13.52 4.05
C GLY A 334 17.37 12.00 4.26
N GLN A 335 16.33 11.51 4.93
CA GLN A 335 16.12 10.09 5.19
C GLN A 335 15.80 9.33 3.90
N SER A 336 16.63 8.34 3.56
CA SER A 336 16.44 7.43 2.42
C SER A 336 16.71 5.98 2.81
N THR A 337 16.11 5.06 2.06
CA THR A 337 16.41 3.63 2.15
C THR A 337 17.79 3.34 1.57
N ILE A 338 18.53 2.38 2.11
CA ILE A 338 19.88 2.04 1.64
C ILE A 338 20.00 0.63 1.04
N THR A 339 18.98 -0.23 1.17
CA THR A 339 19.06 -1.63 0.71
C THR A 339 19.34 -1.75 -0.80
N ALA A 340 18.80 -0.82 -1.60
CA ALA A 340 19.09 -0.75 -3.03
C ALA A 340 20.58 -0.46 -3.32
N ASP A 341 21.18 0.56 -2.69
CA ASP A 341 22.61 0.87 -2.80
C ASP A 341 23.49 -0.36 -2.50
N TRP A 342 23.15 -1.12 -1.46
CA TRP A 342 23.89 -2.31 -1.04
C TRP A 342 23.75 -3.48 -2.03
N TRP A 343 22.55 -3.65 -2.62
CA TRP A 343 22.31 -4.64 -3.68
C TRP A 343 23.17 -4.36 -4.92
N GLU A 344 23.30 -3.08 -5.31
CA GLU A 344 24.12 -2.67 -6.44
C GLU A 344 25.60 -2.89 -6.17
N ARG A 345 26.11 -2.45 -5.01
CA ARG A 345 27.52 -2.66 -4.62
C ARG A 345 27.93 -4.13 -4.69
N LYS A 346 27.09 -5.05 -4.17
CA LYS A 346 27.37 -6.51 -4.19
C LYS A 346 27.31 -7.15 -5.58
N ARG A 347 26.73 -6.49 -6.59
CA ARG A 347 26.65 -7.00 -7.97
C ARG A 347 27.56 -6.27 -8.96
N CYS A 348 28.07 -5.10 -8.59
CA CYS A 348 29.08 -4.35 -9.34
C CYS A 348 30.53 -4.71 -8.95
N ASP A 349 30.74 -5.75 -8.15
CA ASP A 349 32.07 -6.22 -7.76
C ASP A 349 32.89 -6.65 -9.01
N PRO A 350 34.05 -6.02 -9.30
CA PRO A 350 34.80 -6.26 -10.54
C PRO A 350 35.30 -7.69 -10.73
N SER A 351 35.35 -8.51 -9.65
CA SER A 351 35.82 -9.90 -9.67
C SER A 351 35.08 -10.80 -10.67
N THR A 352 33.85 -10.46 -11.07
CA THR A 352 33.03 -11.27 -11.99
C THR A 352 33.17 -10.84 -13.47
N SER A 353 33.90 -9.77 -13.78
CA SER A 353 33.97 -9.20 -15.15
C SER A 353 35.28 -9.52 -15.91
N LEU A 354 35.64 -10.81 -15.99
CA LEU A 354 36.74 -11.30 -16.82
C LEU A 354 36.24 -12.02 -18.09
N ARG A 355 35.51 -11.29 -18.94
CA ARG A 355 35.30 -11.68 -20.34
C ARG A 355 35.30 -10.44 -21.25
N PRO A 356 36.36 -10.20 -22.05
CA PRO A 356 36.35 -9.09 -22.99
C PRO A 356 35.25 -9.31 -24.05
N PRO A 357 34.52 -8.25 -24.46
CA PRO A 357 33.53 -8.37 -25.53
C PRO A 357 34.22 -8.74 -26.85
N PRO A 358 33.60 -9.58 -27.71
CA PRO A 358 34.15 -9.87 -29.03
C PRO A 358 34.19 -8.58 -29.85
N SER A 359 35.34 -8.29 -30.45
CA SER A 359 35.57 -7.07 -31.23
C SER A 359 34.77 -7.09 -32.54
N SER A 360 33.60 -6.46 -32.56
CA SER A 360 32.81 -6.23 -33.76
C SER A 360 33.50 -5.20 -34.68
N SER A 361 34.18 -5.71 -35.70
CA SER A 361 34.93 -4.90 -36.67
C SER A 361 34.02 -4.23 -37.71
N SER A 362 33.62 -2.98 -37.48
CA SER A 362 33.06 -2.10 -38.51
C SER A 362 34.06 -1.02 -38.92
N ARG A 363 34.51 -1.07 -40.18
CA ARG A 363 35.42 -0.08 -40.77
C ARG A 363 34.60 1.05 -41.39
N SER A 364 34.82 2.30 -40.97
CA SER A 364 34.42 3.48 -41.73
C SER A 364 35.52 4.55 -41.70
N SER A 365 36.26 4.62 -42.80
CA SER A 365 37.06 5.77 -43.24
C SER A 365 36.15 6.99 -43.50
N SER A 366 36.59 8.26 -43.48
CA SER A 366 37.87 8.91 -43.13
C SER A 366 37.75 10.44 -43.27
N THR A 367 38.61 11.22 -42.60
CA THR A 367 39.08 12.60 -42.95
C THR A 367 38.03 13.74 -43.13
N THR A 368 38.24 15.01 -42.81
CA THR A 368 39.31 15.83 -42.14
C THR A 368 38.63 17.16 -41.75
N LEU A 369 39.03 17.91 -40.72
CA LEU A 369 40.22 18.78 -40.63
C LEU A 369 40.44 19.22 -39.17
N ALA A 370 41.59 19.85 -38.86
CA ALA A 370 41.96 20.27 -37.50
C ALA A 370 42.48 21.72 -37.42
N SER A 371 42.06 22.45 -36.37
CA SER A 371 42.68 23.66 -35.80
C SER A 371 41.87 24.13 -34.58
N SER A 372 42.40 24.85 -33.58
CA SER A 372 43.77 24.92 -33.04
C SER A 372 43.79 25.63 -31.67
N SER A 373 44.88 25.48 -30.90
CA SER A 373 45.36 26.40 -29.83
C SER A 373 44.52 26.63 -28.53
N SER A 374 45.21 26.44 -27.39
CA SER A 374 44.84 26.85 -26.01
C SER A 374 45.26 28.34 -25.75
N PRO A 375 45.47 28.90 -24.53
CA PRO A 375 45.27 28.45 -23.12
C PRO A 375 44.35 29.42 -22.31
N GLY A 376 44.10 29.31 -20.99
CA GLY A 376 44.53 28.39 -19.93
C GLY A 376 45.19 29.12 -18.73
N SER A 377 44.96 28.67 -17.49
CA SER A 377 45.61 29.25 -16.29
C SER A 377 45.77 28.25 -15.12
N LYS A 378 46.94 28.28 -14.46
CA LYS A 378 47.30 27.45 -13.28
C LYS A 378 47.88 28.34 -12.18
N LYS A 379 47.39 28.24 -10.92
CA LYS A 379 48.05 28.58 -9.62
C LYS A 379 46.98 28.71 -8.52
N ARG A 380 47.26 28.46 -7.22
CA ARG A 380 48.21 27.51 -6.60
C ARG A 380 47.77 27.29 -5.13
N LYS A 381 47.81 26.03 -4.69
CA LYS A 381 47.57 25.58 -3.29
C LYS A 381 48.50 26.29 -2.28
N ARG A 382 47.98 26.68 -1.11
CA ARG A 382 48.72 27.03 0.12
C ARG A 382 48.05 26.32 1.29
N VAL A 383 48.82 25.78 2.25
CA VAL A 383 48.31 24.92 3.34
C VAL A 383 49.05 25.21 4.65
N ALA A 384 48.29 25.26 5.74
CA ALA A 384 48.62 24.86 7.12
C ALA A 384 47.28 24.36 7.70
N HIS A 385 47.14 23.11 8.16
CA HIS A 385 47.52 22.59 9.48
C HIS A 385 46.95 23.42 10.66
N MET A 386 46.29 22.82 11.67
CA MET A 386 45.75 21.46 11.79
C MET A 386 44.82 21.37 13.01
N GLU A 387 43.64 20.77 12.87
CA GLU A 387 42.88 20.23 14.00
C GLU A 387 42.02 19.06 13.50
N THR A 388 41.88 18.01 14.31
CA THR A 388 41.61 16.65 13.77
C THR A 388 40.14 16.25 13.87
N ALA A 389 39.39 16.47 12.79
CA ALA A 389 38.09 15.84 12.57
C ALA A 389 38.22 14.79 11.43
N ILE A 390 37.67 13.59 11.65
CA ILE A 390 37.65 12.52 10.63
C ILE A 390 36.63 12.92 9.54
N PRO A 391 37.04 13.12 8.27
CA PRO A 391 36.10 13.59 7.24
C PRO A 391 35.27 12.43 6.70
N MET A 392 33.96 12.44 6.97
CA MET A 392 32.99 11.68 6.19
C MET A 392 33.07 12.12 4.72
N PRO A 393 33.08 11.20 3.74
CA PRO A 393 33.00 11.56 2.32
C PRO A 393 31.69 12.33 2.03
N PRO A 394 31.72 13.40 1.22
CA PRO A 394 30.50 14.11 0.84
C PRO A 394 29.64 13.22 -0.05
N TYR A 395 28.51 12.74 0.49
CA TYR A 395 27.53 11.93 -0.23
C TYR A 395 26.90 12.78 -1.36
N SER A 396 27.24 12.49 -2.62
CA SER A 396 26.67 13.19 -3.78
C SER A 396 25.38 12.50 -4.20
N PRO A 397 24.23 13.21 -4.31
CA PRO A 397 22.95 12.62 -4.70
C PRO A 397 22.87 12.38 -6.22
N ASN A 398 23.85 11.67 -6.77
CA ASN A 398 23.88 11.26 -8.17
C ASN A 398 23.09 9.96 -8.31
N ALA A 399 21.77 10.06 -8.48
CA ALA A 399 20.93 8.90 -8.78
C ALA A 399 21.43 8.20 -10.06
N THR A 400 21.88 6.95 -9.92
CA THR A 400 22.42 6.11 -11.00
C THR A 400 21.30 5.62 -11.92
N LEU A 401 20.84 6.51 -12.81
CA LEU A 401 20.19 6.07 -14.04
C LEU A 401 21.10 5.04 -14.73
N HIS A 402 20.53 3.89 -15.11
CA HIS A 402 21.20 2.66 -15.56
C HIS A 402 21.77 1.76 -14.45
N SER A 403 20.86 1.06 -13.79
CA SER A 403 21.11 -0.19 -13.08
C SER A 403 19.91 -1.13 -13.26
N ASN A 404 20.14 -2.42 -13.39
CA ASN A 404 19.09 -3.44 -13.44
C ASN A 404 18.68 -3.90 -12.02
N CYS A 405 18.62 -2.96 -11.07
CA CYS A 405 18.20 -3.24 -9.70
C CYS A 405 16.67 -3.47 -9.64
N PRO A 406 16.19 -4.59 -9.07
CA PRO A 406 14.77 -4.79 -8.78
C PRO A 406 14.34 -3.99 -7.54
N LEU A 407 15.29 -3.55 -6.71
CA LEU A 407 15.03 -2.80 -5.49
C LEU A 407 15.02 -1.31 -5.80
N ARG A 408 14.00 -0.63 -5.30
CA ARG A 408 13.83 0.81 -5.51
C ARG A 408 14.31 1.53 -4.27
N GLN A 409 15.25 2.44 -4.44
CA GLN A 409 15.58 3.41 -3.40
C GLN A 409 14.36 4.35 -3.23
N HIS A 410 14.02 4.68 -1.98
CA HIS A 410 12.94 5.60 -1.62
C HIS A 410 13.47 6.70 -0.70
N VAL A 411 12.80 7.85 -0.72
CA VAL A 411 13.04 9.02 0.14
C VAL A 411 11.81 9.23 1.01
N HIS A 412 12.00 9.49 2.29
CA HIS A 412 10.91 9.77 3.24
C HIS A 412 10.36 11.19 3.01
N TYR A 413 9.05 11.33 2.90
CA TYR A 413 8.38 12.55 2.46
C TYR A 413 7.04 12.74 3.18
N ARG A 414 6.74 13.99 3.57
CA ARG A 414 5.50 14.36 4.27
C ARG A 414 4.80 15.50 3.57
N ILE A 415 3.46 15.48 3.60
CA ILE A 415 2.59 16.56 3.11
C ILE A 415 1.43 16.78 4.07
N VAL A 416 1.09 18.04 4.30
CA VAL A 416 -0.02 18.47 5.16
C VAL A 416 -0.98 19.35 4.36
N VAL A 417 -2.28 19.08 4.48
CA VAL A 417 -3.36 19.81 3.80
C VAL A 417 -4.47 20.20 4.78
N GLU A 418 -5.20 21.29 4.51
CA GLU A 418 -6.18 21.84 5.47
C GLU A 418 -7.42 20.96 5.65
N GLU A 419 -7.79 20.18 4.63
CA GLU A 419 -9.04 19.43 4.58
C GLU A 419 -8.89 18.01 5.15
N VAL A 420 -9.54 17.76 6.30
CA VAL A 420 -9.76 16.41 6.82
C VAL A 420 -11.00 15.80 6.15
N CYS A 421 -10.79 14.80 5.30
CA CYS A 421 -11.84 14.16 4.50
C CYS A 421 -12.08 12.70 4.94
N MET A 422 -13.34 12.26 4.87
CA MET A 422 -13.73 10.86 5.10
C MET A 422 -13.68 10.03 3.78
N PRO A 423 -13.39 8.71 3.84
CA PRO A 423 -13.35 7.88 2.64
C PRO A 423 -14.72 7.72 1.95
N LEU A 424 -14.74 7.69 0.61
CA LEU A 424 -15.96 7.63 -0.20
C LEU A 424 -16.96 6.53 0.19
N LYS A 425 -16.49 5.39 0.72
CA LYS A 425 -17.33 4.29 1.22
C LYS A 425 -18.36 4.70 2.28
N HIS A 426 -18.16 5.82 2.97
CA HIS A 426 -19.05 6.36 4.00
C HIS A 426 -20.17 7.25 3.45
N PHE A 427 -20.41 7.27 2.14
CA PHE A 427 -21.55 7.97 1.57
C PHE A 427 -22.89 7.48 2.17
N GLU A 428 -23.87 8.37 2.33
CA GLU A 428 -25.14 8.07 3.01
C GLU A 428 -26.15 7.39 2.08
N HIS A 429 -26.32 7.92 0.86
CA HIS A 429 -27.26 7.45 -0.16
C HIS A 429 -26.77 7.75 -1.58
N GLY A 430 -27.31 7.10 -2.61
CA GLY A 430 -26.81 7.11 -3.99
C GLY A 430 -26.79 8.50 -4.64
N ARG A 431 -27.76 9.35 -4.30
CA ARG A 431 -27.76 10.77 -4.71
C ARG A 431 -26.54 11.54 -4.18
N GLN A 432 -26.07 11.24 -2.97
CA GLN A 432 -24.90 11.86 -2.38
C GLN A 432 -23.61 11.38 -3.08
N LEU A 433 -23.50 10.07 -3.37
CA LEU A 433 -22.42 9.49 -4.17
C LEU A 433 -22.28 10.19 -5.54
N VAL A 434 -23.38 10.38 -6.27
CA VAL A 434 -23.38 11.10 -7.56
C VAL A 434 -23.00 12.58 -7.40
N SER A 435 -23.39 13.23 -6.30
CA SER A 435 -23.02 14.63 -6.02
C SER A 435 -21.53 14.79 -5.74
N VAL A 436 -20.94 13.86 -4.97
CA VAL A 436 -19.51 13.82 -4.66
C VAL A 436 -18.67 13.58 -5.91
N VAL A 437 -19.11 12.68 -6.81
CA VAL A 437 -18.44 12.46 -8.11
C VAL A 437 -18.56 13.69 -9.02
N LEU A 438 -19.70 14.38 -9.03
CA LEU A 438 -19.86 15.63 -9.78
C LEU A 438 -18.95 16.76 -9.28
N ASP A 439 -18.80 16.91 -7.96
CA ASP A 439 -17.86 17.87 -7.36
C ASP A 439 -16.42 17.59 -7.79
N CYS A 440 -16.00 16.31 -7.80
CA CYS A 440 -14.67 15.93 -8.27
C CYS A 440 -14.44 16.25 -9.75
N LEU A 441 -15.42 15.97 -10.62
CA LEU A 441 -15.34 16.32 -12.06
C LEU A 441 -15.21 17.84 -12.30
N LEU A 442 -15.85 18.66 -11.45
CA LEU A 442 -15.67 20.12 -11.44
C LEU A 442 -14.27 20.54 -10.95
N GLY A 443 -13.57 19.68 -10.21
CA GLY A 443 -12.20 19.86 -9.71
C GLY A 443 -11.08 19.41 -10.67
N LYS A 444 -11.41 19.01 -11.91
CA LYS A 444 -10.55 18.38 -12.95
C LYS A 444 -10.50 16.85 -12.86
N TYR A 445 -9.38 16.25 -13.26
CA TYR A 445 -9.17 14.80 -13.41
C TYR A 445 -7.89 14.37 -12.68
N GLY A 446 -7.73 13.07 -12.44
CA GLY A 446 -6.66 12.47 -11.66
C GLY A 446 -6.87 12.60 -10.15
N GLY A 447 -6.70 11.50 -9.43
CA GLY A 447 -6.71 11.46 -7.96
C GLY A 447 -7.78 10.55 -7.35
N ASN A 448 -7.62 10.28 -6.06
CA ASN A 448 -8.57 9.51 -5.26
C ASN A 448 -9.74 10.40 -4.79
N ILE A 449 -10.97 9.89 -4.86
CA ILE A 449 -12.16 10.64 -4.42
C ILE A 449 -12.37 10.48 -2.91
N MET A 450 -12.45 11.61 -2.22
CA MET A 450 -12.77 11.72 -0.79
C MET A 450 -14.00 12.61 -0.57
N ILE A 451 -14.69 12.42 0.56
CA ILE A 451 -15.84 13.26 0.97
C ILE A 451 -15.36 14.24 2.04
N LEU A 452 -15.70 15.52 1.89
CA LEU A 452 -15.39 16.58 2.84
C LEU A 452 -16.67 17.17 3.45
N PRO A 453 -16.95 16.97 4.75
CA PRO A 453 -17.99 17.70 5.45
C PRO A 453 -17.65 19.20 5.52
N LYS A 454 -18.59 20.06 5.09
CA LYS A 454 -18.48 21.52 5.21
C LYS A 454 -19.73 22.08 5.89
N ILE A 455 -19.57 22.93 6.90
CA ILE A 455 -20.69 23.66 7.50
C ILE A 455 -21.04 24.85 6.60
N LYS A 456 -22.16 24.78 5.90
CA LYS A 456 -22.73 25.87 5.10
C LYS A 456 -23.88 26.51 5.86
N ARG A 457 -23.88 27.84 5.96
CA ARG A 457 -25.02 28.59 6.52
C ARG A 457 -26.06 28.88 5.44
N ASP A 458 -27.32 29.03 5.84
CA ASP A 458 -28.38 29.53 4.97
C ASP A 458 -28.11 30.97 4.48
N LYS A 459 -28.94 31.46 3.54
CA LYS A 459 -28.81 32.83 2.99
C LYS A 459 -28.91 33.94 4.04
N ASN A 460 -29.41 33.62 5.24
CA ASN A 460 -29.61 34.56 6.34
C ASN A 460 -28.50 34.44 7.41
N GLY A 461 -27.55 33.52 7.24
CA GLY A 461 -26.45 33.26 8.18
C GLY A 461 -26.85 32.45 9.42
N ASN A 462 -28.13 32.15 9.61
CA ASN A 462 -28.67 31.71 10.90
C ASN A 462 -28.53 30.20 11.11
N ASN A 463 -29.03 29.40 10.15
CA ASN A 463 -29.03 27.95 10.27
C ASN A 463 -27.75 27.35 9.65
N PRO A 464 -26.86 26.69 10.43
CA PRO A 464 -25.80 25.87 9.89
C PRO A 464 -26.37 24.54 9.39
N MET A 465 -25.89 24.08 8.23
CA MET A 465 -26.19 22.78 7.64
C MET A 465 -24.88 22.10 7.25
N VAL A 466 -24.76 20.79 7.47
CA VAL A 466 -23.66 20.00 6.90
C VAL A 466 -23.92 19.82 5.40
N VAL A 467 -22.90 20.08 4.59
CA VAL A 467 -22.88 19.82 3.15
C VAL A 467 -21.68 18.93 2.87
N TRP A 468 -21.92 17.82 2.21
CA TRP A 468 -20.90 16.86 1.82
C TRP A 468 -20.38 17.22 0.42
N THR A 469 -19.08 17.54 0.31
CA THR A 469 -18.45 17.98 -0.94
C THR A 469 -17.40 16.97 -1.40
N GLY A 470 -17.34 16.68 -2.70
CA GLY A 470 -16.27 15.85 -3.26
C GLY A 470 -14.92 16.56 -3.36
N VAL A 471 -13.84 15.83 -3.09
CA VAL A 471 -12.45 16.32 -3.18
C VAL A 471 -11.56 15.26 -3.84
N LEU A 472 -10.73 15.67 -4.80
CA LEU A 472 -9.69 14.83 -5.43
C LEU A 472 -8.35 14.94 -4.68
N SER A 473 -7.84 13.83 -4.15
CA SER A 473 -6.58 13.73 -3.39
C SER A 473 -5.56 12.79 -4.04
N ASP A 474 -4.39 12.62 -3.41
CA ASP A 474 -3.31 11.71 -3.84
C ASP A 474 -2.70 12.06 -5.22
N TRP A 475 -2.16 13.27 -5.31
CA TRP A 475 -1.64 13.87 -6.54
C TRP A 475 -0.21 13.38 -6.91
N GLU A 476 0.36 12.45 -6.13
CA GLU A 476 1.74 11.93 -6.25
C GLU A 476 2.06 11.31 -7.63
N LEU A 477 1.06 10.80 -8.34
CA LEU A 477 1.21 10.21 -9.68
C LEU A 477 0.71 11.13 -10.82
N SER A 478 0.23 12.33 -10.52
CA SER A 478 -0.33 13.25 -11.51
C SER A 478 0.71 13.74 -12.52
N ARG A 479 0.32 13.85 -13.80
CA ARG A 479 1.18 14.34 -14.89
C ARG A 479 0.45 15.41 -15.71
N PRO A 480 1.13 16.50 -16.11
CA PRO A 480 0.58 17.44 -17.09
C PRO A 480 0.31 16.74 -18.42
N VAL A 481 -0.79 17.11 -19.09
CA VAL A 481 -1.15 16.57 -20.41
C VAL A 481 -0.01 16.77 -21.42
N ASP A 482 0.62 17.95 -21.42
CA ASP A 482 1.73 18.32 -22.31
C ASP A 482 3.04 17.54 -22.04
N ALA A 483 3.09 16.75 -20.96
CA ALA A 483 4.25 15.92 -20.59
C ALA A 483 4.02 14.42 -20.86
N GLN A 484 2.82 14.02 -21.29
CA GLN A 484 2.46 12.61 -21.49
C GLN A 484 3.29 11.96 -22.62
N ASP A 485 3.59 12.73 -23.67
CA ASP A 485 4.37 12.30 -24.85
C ASP A 485 5.89 12.16 -24.59
N ALA A 486 6.39 12.75 -23.50
CA ALA A 486 7.82 12.74 -23.15
C ALA A 486 8.21 11.57 -22.21
N ALA A 487 7.26 10.70 -21.84
CA ALA A 487 7.48 9.62 -20.88
C ALA A 487 8.36 8.50 -21.47
N SER A 488 9.42 8.10 -20.75
CA SER A 488 10.22 6.94 -21.11
C SER A 488 9.45 5.64 -20.89
N LYS A 489 9.71 4.59 -21.68
CA LYS A 489 9.08 3.26 -21.52
C LYS A 489 9.14 2.75 -20.07
N GLN A 490 10.24 3.02 -19.37
CA GLN A 490 10.47 2.59 -17.98
C GLN A 490 9.64 3.39 -16.95
N THR A 491 9.16 4.59 -17.29
CA THR A 491 8.14 5.34 -16.52
C THR A 491 6.70 5.07 -16.97
N GLN A 492 6.49 4.13 -17.91
CA GLN A 492 5.19 3.65 -18.37
C GLN A 492 4.88 2.23 -17.87
N THR A 493 5.89 1.36 -17.77
CA THR A 493 5.81 0.04 -17.10
C THR A 493 5.44 0.10 -15.61
N ASP A 494 5.34 1.30 -15.05
CA ASP A 494 5.35 1.58 -13.62
C ASP A 494 4.01 2.17 -13.12
N ARG A 495 2.90 1.77 -13.75
CA ARG A 495 1.54 2.17 -13.38
C ARG A 495 1.07 1.49 -12.09
N MET A 496 1.59 1.96 -10.96
CA MET A 496 1.08 1.68 -9.62
C MET A 496 -0.26 2.40 -9.38
N GLY A 497 -1.29 2.06 -10.16
CA GLY A 497 -2.64 2.60 -10.05
C GLY A 497 -3.65 1.52 -9.64
N THR A 498 -4.85 1.96 -9.23
CA THR A 498 -5.96 1.08 -8.86
C THR A 498 -6.57 0.43 -10.11
N TYR A 499 -5.98 -0.69 -10.57
CA TYR A 499 -6.35 -1.41 -11.80
C TYR A 499 -7.86 -1.67 -11.95
N GLN A 500 -8.58 -1.84 -10.84
CA GLN A 500 -10.04 -1.96 -10.79
C GLN A 500 -10.74 -0.80 -11.51
N PHE A 501 -10.25 0.44 -11.38
CA PHE A 501 -10.85 1.61 -12.02
C PHE A 501 -10.17 2.00 -13.34
N MET A 502 -9.06 1.37 -13.71
CA MET A 502 -8.39 1.63 -14.99
C MET A 502 -9.30 1.27 -16.18
N SER A 503 -9.24 2.07 -17.25
CA SER A 503 -10.00 1.86 -18.48
C SER A 503 -9.57 0.58 -19.23
N ALA A 504 -10.50 -0.03 -19.98
CA ALA A 504 -10.18 -1.19 -20.80
C ALA A 504 -9.07 -0.89 -21.84
N ASN A 505 -9.10 0.29 -22.47
CA ASN A 505 -8.02 0.79 -23.35
C ASN A 505 -6.64 0.82 -22.68
N LEU A 506 -6.52 1.27 -21.43
CA LEU A 506 -5.23 1.31 -20.73
C LEU A 506 -4.80 -0.06 -20.17
N LEU A 507 -5.75 -0.95 -19.86
CA LEU A 507 -5.45 -2.34 -19.50
C LEU A 507 -4.93 -3.12 -20.73
N ASN A 508 -5.58 -2.95 -21.88
CA ASN A 508 -5.11 -3.47 -23.19
C ASN A 508 -3.75 -2.86 -23.61
N HIS A 509 -3.46 -1.62 -23.18
CA HIS A 509 -2.32 -0.84 -23.67
C HIS A 509 -1.60 -0.05 -22.56
N ILE A 510 -1.01 -0.76 -21.60
CA ILE A 510 -0.37 -0.19 -20.41
C ILE A 510 0.79 0.81 -20.70
N THR A 511 1.26 0.89 -21.95
CA THR A 511 2.25 1.87 -22.41
C THR A 511 1.67 3.13 -23.06
N LYS A 512 0.45 3.10 -23.63
CA LYS A 512 -0.16 4.26 -24.33
C LYS A 512 -0.51 5.38 -23.33
N PRO A 513 -0.26 6.67 -23.63
CA PRO A 513 -0.55 7.78 -22.72
C PRO A 513 -2.02 7.84 -22.30
N VAL A 514 -2.27 8.20 -21.02
CA VAL A 514 -3.62 8.35 -20.44
C VAL A 514 -4.33 9.54 -21.08
N LYS A 515 -5.56 9.34 -21.55
CA LYS A 515 -6.44 10.34 -22.15
C LYS A 515 -7.57 10.74 -21.21
N VAL A 516 -8.27 11.82 -21.57
CA VAL A 516 -9.51 12.26 -20.88
C VAL A 516 -10.61 11.20 -20.91
N SER A 517 -10.76 10.43 -21.99
CA SER A 517 -11.75 9.35 -22.06
C SER A 517 -11.44 8.21 -21.07
N ASP A 518 -10.16 7.94 -20.80
CA ASP A 518 -9.74 6.93 -19.80
C ASP A 518 -10.06 7.37 -18.36
N GLU A 519 -9.85 8.66 -18.04
CA GLU A 519 -10.22 9.26 -16.76
C GLU A 519 -11.76 9.25 -16.56
N LEU A 520 -12.52 9.59 -17.61
CA LEU A 520 -13.99 9.53 -17.57
C LEU A 520 -14.52 8.10 -17.41
N GLU A 521 -13.89 7.11 -18.04
CA GLU A 521 -14.17 5.69 -17.79
C GLU A 521 -13.82 5.30 -16.35
N SER A 522 -12.75 5.85 -15.77
CA SER A 522 -12.39 5.60 -14.37
C SER A 522 -13.45 6.13 -13.38
N PHE A 523 -14.02 7.31 -13.65
CA PHE A 523 -15.18 7.83 -12.91
C PHE A 523 -16.43 6.94 -13.07
N PHE A 524 -16.66 6.37 -14.25
CA PHE A 524 -17.75 5.40 -14.48
C PHE A 524 -17.54 4.11 -13.67
N HIS A 525 -16.36 3.48 -13.75
CA HIS A 525 -16.03 2.26 -13.00
C HIS A 525 -16.13 2.46 -11.49
N LEU A 526 -15.74 3.64 -10.99
CA LEU A 526 -15.90 4.02 -9.59
C LEU A 526 -17.39 4.14 -9.22
N LEU A 527 -18.24 4.77 -10.04
CA LEU A 527 -19.68 4.82 -9.81
C LEU A 527 -20.31 3.43 -9.80
N VAL A 528 -19.95 2.55 -10.74
CA VAL A 528 -20.42 1.15 -10.79
C VAL A 528 -20.03 0.40 -9.52
N TYR A 529 -18.74 0.47 -9.11
CA TYR A 529 -18.26 -0.24 -7.92
C TYR A 529 -18.99 0.19 -6.64
N TYR A 530 -19.09 1.50 -6.39
CA TYR A 530 -19.76 2.00 -5.19
C TYR A 530 -21.28 1.83 -5.23
N ALA A 531 -21.90 1.86 -6.42
CA ALA A 531 -23.30 1.53 -6.58
C ALA A 531 -23.56 0.05 -6.26
N VAL A 532 -22.94 -0.91 -6.97
CA VAL A 532 -23.18 -2.36 -6.77
C VAL A 532 -22.87 -2.81 -5.35
N ARG A 533 -21.80 -2.28 -4.75
CA ARG A 533 -21.35 -2.69 -3.42
C ARG A 533 -22.21 -2.17 -2.26
N TYR A 534 -22.86 -1.01 -2.42
CA TYR A 534 -23.51 -0.31 -1.30
C TYR A 534 -24.96 0.12 -1.56
N LEU A 535 -25.45 0.18 -2.80
CA LEU A 535 -26.85 0.50 -3.12
C LEU A 535 -27.68 -0.76 -3.33
N SER A 536 -28.98 -0.65 -3.02
CA SER A 536 -29.96 -1.70 -3.27
C SER A 536 -30.09 -1.93 -4.78
N SER A 537 -30.04 -3.18 -5.21
CA SER A 537 -30.15 -3.58 -6.61
C SER A 537 -30.58 -5.04 -6.74
N ASN A 538 -30.99 -5.44 -7.94
CA ASN A 538 -31.33 -6.83 -8.25
C ASN A 538 -30.12 -7.81 -8.19
N CYS A 539 -28.88 -7.30 -8.08
CA CYS A 539 -27.70 -8.12 -7.87
C CYS A 539 -27.70 -8.79 -6.48
N THR A 540 -27.88 -10.10 -6.47
CA THR A 540 -27.89 -10.95 -5.26
C THR A 540 -26.47 -11.29 -4.81
N ASN A 541 -25.62 -11.81 -5.71
CA ASN A 541 -24.23 -12.20 -5.44
C ASN A 541 -23.24 -11.07 -5.77
N VAL A 542 -23.35 -9.97 -5.02
CA VAL A 542 -22.52 -8.75 -5.20
C VAL A 542 -21.02 -9.03 -5.18
N SER A 543 -20.53 -9.96 -4.35
CA SER A 543 -19.11 -10.31 -4.32
C SER A 543 -18.65 -10.93 -5.64
N SER A 544 -19.30 -12.01 -6.08
CA SER A 544 -18.93 -12.68 -7.33
C SER A 544 -19.10 -11.79 -8.56
N TRP A 545 -20.07 -10.87 -8.56
CA TRP A 545 -20.23 -9.88 -9.63
C TRP A 545 -19.07 -8.89 -9.66
N ILE A 546 -18.69 -8.36 -8.49
CA ILE A 546 -17.53 -7.46 -8.36
C ILE A 546 -16.23 -8.18 -8.77
N ASP A 547 -16.06 -9.44 -8.39
CA ASP A 547 -14.88 -10.23 -8.75
C ASP A 547 -14.83 -10.47 -10.28
N SER A 548 -15.95 -10.82 -10.90
CA SER A 548 -16.06 -11.01 -12.35
C SER A 548 -15.83 -9.73 -13.17
N TYR A 549 -16.32 -8.59 -12.69
CA TYR A 549 -16.20 -7.30 -13.39
C TYR A 549 -14.87 -6.56 -13.14
N PHE A 550 -14.33 -6.61 -11.91
CA PHE A 550 -13.19 -5.78 -11.51
C PHE A 550 -11.86 -6.54 -11.36
N TYR A 551 -11.87 -7.86 -11.22
CA TYR A 551 -10.68 -8.64 -10.84
C TYR A 551 -10.29 -9.75 -11.83
N ASN A 552 -11.20 -10.22 -12.69
CA ASN A 552 -10.89 -11.19 -13.76
C ASN A 552 -10.08 -10.56 -14.92
N TYR A 553 -8.77 -10.38 -14.70
CA TYR A 553 -7.81 -9.92 -15.72
C TYR A 553 -6.97 -11.08 -16.28
N SER A 554 -7.07 -11.31 -17.58
CA SER A 554 -6.41 -12.40 -18.32
C SER A 554 -5.02 -12.05 -18.87
N GLY A 555 -4.53 -10.82 -18.64
CA GLY A 555 -3.29 -10.31 -19.22
C GLY A 555 -3.49 -9.61 -20.57
N PRO A 556 -2.47 -8.87 -21.06
CA PRO A 556 -2.50 -8.26 -22.39
C PRO A 556 -2.46 -9.32 -23.50
N GLU A 557 -2.70 -8.91 -24.74
CA GLU A 557 -2.65 -9.75 -25.96
C GLU A 557 -3.71 -10.87 -26.05
N ARG A 558 -4.76 -10.82 -25.22
CA ARG A 558 -5.94 -11.71 -25.31
C ARG A 558 -7.20 -10.93 -25.68
N MET A 559 -8.16 -11.59 -26.31
CA MET A 559 -9.51 -11.05 -26.49
C MET A 559 -10.22 -10.99 -25.11
N HIS A 560 -10.96 -9.92 -24.85
CA HIS A 560 -11.56 -9.59 -23.53
C HIS A 560 -10.57 -9.63 -22.35
N THR A 561 -9.45 -8.88 -22.42
CA THR A 561 -8.37 -8.92 -21.40
C THR A 561 -8.85 -8.73 -19.97
N CYS A 562 -9.92 -7.96 -19.74
CA CYS A 562 -10.52 -7.71 -18.42
C CYS A 562 -11.96 -8.26 -18.26
N GLY A 563 -12.28 -9.35 -18.97
CA GLY A 563 -13.52 -10.10 -18.78
C GLY A 563 -14.78 -9.25 -19.01
N MET A 564 -15.71 -9.29 -18.05
CA MET A 564 -16.99 -8.56 -18.16
C MET A 564 -16.82 -7.04 -18.32
N LYS A 565 -15.71 -6.44 -17.85
CA LYS A 565 -15.46 -5.01 -18.04
C LYS A 565 -15.30 -4.69 -19.53
N SER A 566 -14.38 -5.39 -20.22
CA SER A 566 -14.19 -5.24 -21.68
C SER A 566 -15.50 -5.49 -22.41
N LEU A 567 -16.18 -6.60 -22.12
CA LEU A 567 -17.46 -6.95 -22.75
C LEU A 567 -18.51 -5.82 -22.60
N ALA A 568 -18.65 -5.25 -21.40
CA ALA A 568 -19.59 -4.17 -21.12
C ALA A 568 -19.23 -2.85 -21.83
N VAL A 569 -17.98 -2.41 -21.79
CA VAL A 569 -17.58 -1.08 -22.31
C VAL A 569 -17.20 -1.08 -23.79
N GLU A 570 -16.73 -2.20 -24.34
CA GLU A 570 -16.29 -2.32 -25.73
C GLU A 570 -17.42 -2.86 -26.64
N GLU A 571 -18.23 -3.82 -26.16
CA GLU A 571 -19.11 -4.62 -27.01
C GLU A 571 -20.61 -4.47 -26.72
N THR A 572 -21.11 -4.77 -25.52
CA THR A 572 -22.57 -4.81 -25.25
C THR A 572 -23.15 -3.43 -24.96
N GLY A 573 -22.45 -2.60 -24.19
CA GLY A 573 -22.98 -1.35 -23.64
C GLY A 573 -23.99 -1.56 -22.50
N LEU A 574 -23.97 -2.75 -21.88
CA LEU A 574 -24.84 -3.15 -20.78
C LEU A 574 -24.02 -3.59 -19.55
N LEU A 575 -24.63 -3.54 -18.37
CA LEU A 575 -24.13 -4.21 -17.16
C LEU A 575 -25.08 -5.36 -16.89
N GLU A 576 -24.58 -6.59 -16.96
CA GLU A 576 -25.38 -7.81 -16.94
C GLU A 576 -25.06 -8.65 -15.70
N ILE A 577 -25.98 -9.50 -15.26
CA ILE A 577 -25.86 -10.37 -14.08
C ILE A 577 -26.03 -11.82 -14.52
N ASP A 578 -25.00 -12.64 -14.31
CA ASP A 578 -24.96 -14.02 -14.82
C ASP A 578 -25.71 -15.04 -13.92
N SER A 579 -26.17 -14.64 -12.73
CA SER A 579 -26.78 -15.55 -11.75
C SER A 579 -27.61 -14.83 -10.68
N PRO A 580 -28.77 -15.35 -10.25
CA PRO A 580 -29.42 -16.61 -10.67
C PRO A 580 -30.39 -16.45 -11.86
N VAL A 581 -30.56 -15.24 -12.39
CA VAL A 581 -31.37 -14.96 -13.58
C VAL A 581 -30.58 -13.97 -14.44
N GLU A 582 -30.36 -14.33 -15.70
CA GLU A 582 -29.68 -13.46 -16.68
C GLU A 582 -30.51 -12.21 -16.94
N GLY A 583 -29.86 -11.04 -16.90
CA GLY A 583 -30.52 -9.76 -17.14
C GLY A 583 -29.69 -8.53 -16.75
N PRO A 584 -30.21 -7.33 -16.98
CA PRO A 584 -29.52 -6.09 -16.67
C PRO A 584 -29.42 -5.87 -15.15
N LEU A 585 -28.28 -5.35 -14.70
CA LEU A 585 -28.10 -4.76 -13.38
C LEU A 585 -28.99 -3.51 -13.25
N LEU A 586 -29.87 -3.51 -12.26
CA LEU A 586 -30.84 -2.43 -11.98
C LEU A 586 -30.85 -2.05 -10.50
N PHE A 587 -30.89 -0.75 -10.23
CA PHE A 587 -30.96 -0.11 -8.92
C PHE A 587 -32.34 0.49 -8.61
N ASP A 588 -33.31 0.34 -9.52
CA ASP A 588 -34.66 0.94 -9.48
C ASP A 588 -34.68 2.43 -9.10
N SER A 589 -33.67 3.17 -9.55
CA SER A 589 -33.39 4.55 -9.11
C SER A 589 -32.75 5.39 -10.23
N PRO A 590 -32.58 6.71 -10.05
CA PRO A 590 -31.91 7.53 -11.07
C PRO A 590 -30.43 7.14 -11.33
N MET A 591 -29.83 6.27 -10.51
CA MET A 591 -28.53 5.65 -10.78
C MET A 591 -28.52 4.86 -12.10
N ASP A 592 -29.62 4.18 -12.45
CA ASP A 592 -29.74 3.44 -13.72
C ASP A 592 -29.62 4.38 -14.92
N GLY A 593 -30.22 5.57 -14.81
CA GLY A 593 -30.09 6.65 -15.79
C GLY A 593 -28.70 7.28 -15.81
N ALA A 594 -28.01 7.35 -14.66
CA ALA A 594 -26.63 7.80 -14.58
C ALA A 594 -25.70 6.87 -15.38
N LEU A 595 -25.66 5.59 -14.99
CA LEU A 595 -24.74 4.57 -15.52
C LEU A 595 -25.01 4.27 -17.01
N SER A 596 -26.26 3.95 -17.37
CA SER A 596 -26.59 3.50 -18.75
C SER A 596 -26.29 4.54 -19.83
N THR A 597 -26.45 5.84 -19.52
CA THR A 597 -26.15 6.91 -20.49
C THR A 597 -24.64 7.12 -20.66
N ILE A 598 -23.86 6.97 -19.58
CA ILE A 598 -22.39 7.04 -19.65
C ILE A 598 -21.86 5.82 -20.40
N LEU A 599 -22.31 4.61 -20.06
CA LEU A 599 -21.86 3.37 -20.69
C LEU A 599 -22.13 3.34 -22.20
N LYS A 600 -23.32 3.77 -22.65
CA LYS A 600 -23.63 3.92 -24.08
C LYS A 600 -22.69 4.90 -24.80
N THR A 601 -22.22 5.93 -24.09
CA THR A 601 -21.28 6.92 -24.64
C THR A 601 -19.86 6.37 -24.72
N LEU A 602 -19.44 5.59 -23.73
CA LEU A 602 -18.16 4.86 -23.73
C LEU A 602 -18.13 3.78 -24.83
N ARG A 603 -19.18 2.96 -24.96
CA ARG A 603 -19.32 1.96 -26.03
C ARG A 603 -19.19 2.57 -27.43
N ALA A 604 -19.84 3.71 -27.66
CA ALA A 604 -19.70 4.44 -28.92
C ALA A 604 -18.25 4.92 -29.15
N HIS A 605 -17.55 5.36 -28.10
CA HIS A 605 -16.12 5.71 -28.18
C HIS A 605 -15.24 4.52 -28.57
N TYR A 606 -15.41 3.34 -27.95
CA TYR A 606 -14.67 2.13 -28.32
C TYR A 606 -14.99 1.68 -29.75
N LYS A 607 -16.27 1.66 -30.15
CA LYS A 607 -16.69 1.32 -31.52
C LYS A 607 -16.02 2.23 -32.57
N VAL A 608 -16.04 3.55 -32.36
CA VAL A 608 -15.39 4.52 -33.25
C VAL A 608 -13.86 4.36 -33.25
N MET A 609 -13.24 4.19 -32.07
CA MET A 609 -11.80 3.99 -31.95
C MET A 609 -11.33 2.73 -32.69
N ASN A 610 -12.03 1.62 -32.54
CA ASN A 610 -11.67 0.34 -33.15
C ASN A 610 -11.85 0.39 -34.68
N HIS A 611 -12.96 0.93 -35.18
CA HIS A 611 -13.17 1.14 -36.61
C HIS A 611 -12.12 2.08 -37.22
N ASP A 612 -11.85 3.23 -36.60
CA ASP A 612 -10.90 4.20 -37.16
C ASP A 612 -9.45 3.70 -37.08
N ALA A 613 -9.11 2.82 -36.11
CA ALA A 613 -7.84 2.11 -36.07
C ALA A 613 -7.69 1.09 -37.21
N VAL A 614 -8.74 0.30 -37.52
CA VAL A 614 -8.76 -0.62 -38.67
C VAL A 614 -8.68 0.16 -39.98
N THR A 615 -9.44 1.25 -40.11
CA THR A 615 -9.46 2.12 -41.30
C THR A 615 -8.12 2.82 -41.55
N ALA A 616 -7.36 3.11 -40.48
CA ALA A 616 -6.04 3.72 -40.55
C ALA A 616 -4.89 2.72 -40.84
N ALA A 617 -5.18 1.42 -40.99
CA ALA A 617 -4.18 0.37 -41.23
C ALA A 617 -4.21 -0.30 -42.63
N PRO A 618 -4.43 0.42 -43.75
CA PRO A 618 -4.45 -0.21 -45.07
C PRO A 618 -3.05 -0.62 -45.55
N ASN A 619 -2.96 -1.83 -46.11
CA ASN A 619 -1.82 -2.40 -46.85
C ASN A 619 -0.54 -2.72 -46.03
N SER A 620 -0.54 -3.90 -45.39
CA SER A 620 0.58 -4.83 -45.62
C SER A 620 0.26 -5.64 -46.90
N CYS A 621 1.28 -6.01 -47.68
CA CYS A 621 1.09 -6.47 -49.05
C CYS A 621 0.30 -7.80 -49.17
N LEU A 622 -0.67 -7.81 -50.10
CA LEU A 622 -1.09 -9.04 -50.78
C LEU A 622 0.06 -9.52 -51.68
N CYS A 623 0.90 -10.41 -51.16
CA CYS A 623 1.76 -11.27 -51.98
C CYS A 623 1.12 -12.66 -52.05
N PRO A 624 0.77 -13.18 -53.25
CA PRO A 624 0.23 -14.52 -53.41
C PRO A 624 1.37 -15.56 -53.37
N GLU A 625 1.99 -15.74 -52.20
CA GLU A 625 2.96 -16.82 -51.97
C GLU A 625 2.29 -17.98 -51.23
N THR A 626 2.15 -19.09 -51.94
CA THR A 626 1.72 -20.39 -51.39
C THR A 626 2.75 -20.89 -50.38
N LEU A 627 2.31 -21.14 -49.14
CA LEU A 627 3.05 -21.94 -48.17
C LEU A 627 2.21 -23.17 -47.77
N PRO A 628 2.85 -24.33 -47.50
CA PRO A 628 2.16 -25.59 -47.33
C PRO A 628 1.47 -25.71 -45.98
N GLU A 629 0.43 -26.56 -45.93
CA GLU A 629 -0.27 -26.89 -44.70
C GLU A 629 0.66 -27.54 -43.66
N SER A 630 0.43 -27.21 -42.38
CA SER A 630 0.88 -28.01 -41.24
C SER A 630 -0.13 -27.83 -40.11
N PRO A 631 -0.57 -28.92 -39.46
CA PRO A 631 -1.80 -28.89 -38.67
C PRO A 631 -1.61 -28.23 -37.31
N LEU A 632 -2.43 -27.22 -37.02
CA LEU A 632 -2.68 -26.76 -35.65
C LEU A 632 -3.94 -27.44 -35.12
N LEU A 633 -3.86 -27.91 -33.86
CA LEU A 633 -4.96 -28.58 -33.18
C LEU A 633 -6.14 -27.62 -32.98
N ALA A 634 -7.31 -27.99 -33.51
CA ALA A 634 -8.53 -27.26 -33.25
C ALA A 634 -8.93 -27.38 -31.77
N PRO A 635 -9.41 -26.29 -31.11
CA PRO A 635 -10.06 -26.41 -29.82
C PRO A 635 -11.36 -27.21 -29.98
N ALA A 636 -11.57 -28.18 -29.10
CA ALA A 636 -12.72 -29.08 -29.18
C ALA A 636 -14.04 -28.34 -28.92
N PHE A 637 -14.76 -28.01 -29.98
CA PHE A 637 -16.18 -27.69 -29.88
C PHE A 637 -16.93 -28.95 -29.45
N ILE A 638 -17.73 -28.84 -28.39
CA ILE A 638 -18.67 -29.91 -28.04
C ILE A 638 -19.82 -29.82 -29.04
N MET A 639 -19.79 -30.68 -30.06
CA MET A 639 -21.02 -30.99 -30.79
C MET A 639 -21.98 -31.67 -29.82
N LEU A 640 -23.22 -31.16 -29.77
CA LEU A 640 -24.34 -31.92 -29.25
C LEU A 640 -24.82 -32.81 -30.39
N ASP A 641 -24.72 -34.13 -30.21
CA ASP A 641 -25.26 -35.09 -31.15
C ASP A 641 -26.78 -34.89 -31.25
N PHE A 642 -27.26 -34.56 -32.44
CA PHE A 642 -28.66 -34.66 -32.84
C PHE A 642 -28.71 -35.73 -33.93
N ASP A 643 -29.58 -36.73 -33.76
CA ASP A 643 -29.61 -37.93 -34.61
C ASP A 643 -29.91 -37.62 -36.09
N ASP A 644 -29.10 -38.19 -36.99
CA ASP A 644 -29.36 -38.25 -38.43
C ASP A 644 -30.55 -39.18 -38.72
N ASP A 645 -31.78 -38.66 -38.84
CA ASP A 645 -32.89 -39.42 -39.45
C ASP A 645 -34.13 -38.58 -39.93
N VAL A 646 -33.92 -37.41 -40.55
CA VAL A 646 -34.98 -36.72 -41.34
C VAL A 646 -34.42 -36.05 -42.60
N ASP A 647 -34.17 -36.84 -43.66
CA ASP A 647 -33.98 -36.31 -45.03
C ASP A 647 -35.19 -36.72 -45.90
N ALA A 648 -36.20 -35.85 -45.94
CA ALA A 648 -37.39 -36.01 -46.78
C ALA A 648 -38.07 -34.65 -47.06
N ASP A 649 -38.29 -34.35 -48.34
CA ASP A 649 -39.21 -33.34 -48.87
C ASP A 649 -39.03 -31.87 -48.38
N LEU A 650 -37.80 -31.36 -48.32
CA LEU A 650 -37.55 -29.91 -48.31
C LEU A 650 -37.62 -29.33 -49.73
N ASP A 651 -38.49 -28.34 -49.93
CA ASP A 651 -38.69 -27.64 -51.20
C ASP A 651 -37.42 -26.87 -51.65
N PRO A 652 -36.90 -27.10 -52.88
CA PRO A 652 -35.78 -26.33 -53.43
C PRO A 652 -36.01 -24.82 -53.47
N GLU A 653 -37.24 -24.32 -53.66
CA GLU A 653 -37.51 -22.88 -53.55
C GLU A 653 -37.44 -22.40 -52.09
N GLU A 654 -37.69 -23.24 -51.10
CA GLU A 654 -37.53 -22.91 -49.68
C GLU A 654 -36.07 -22.91 -49.28
N VAL A 655 -35.28 -23.92 -49.68
CA VAL A 655 -33.82 -23.95 -49.49
C VAL A 655 -33.18 -22.72 -50.13
N ALA A 656 -33.51 -22.39 -51.38
CA ALA A 656 -33.02 -21.20 -52.06
C ALA A 656 -33.44 -19.89 -51.35
N ARG A 657 -34.62 -19.84 -50.71
CA ARG A 657 -35.06 -18.71 -49.87
C ARG A 657 -34.27 -18.62 -48.55
N TRP A 658 -33.74 -19.72 -48.02
CA TRP A 658 -32.88 -19.74 -46.83
C TRP A 658 -31.44 -19.35 -47.19
N GLU A 659 -30.89 -19.88 -48.29
CA GLU A 659 -29.59 -19.47 -48.84
C GLU A 659 -29.59 -17.98 -49.20
N ALA A 660 -30.64 -17.46 -49.84
CA ALA A 660 -30.77 -16.03 -50.13
C ALA A 660 -30.88 -15.15 -48.87
N ARG A 661 -31.30 -15.70 -47.72
CA ARG A 661 -31.24 -15.01 -46.42
C ARG A 661 -29.84 -15.09 -45.79
N LEU A 662 -29.13 -16.20 -45.97
CA LEU A 662 -27.73 -16.37 -45.57
C LEU A 662 -26.74 -15.59 -46.46
N HIS A 663 -27.17 -15.17 -47.66
CA HIS A 663 -26.38 -14.38 -48.61
C HIS A 663 -26.85 -12.92 -48.76
N MET A 664 -27.85 -12.49 -47.97
CA MET A 664 -28.03 -11.07 -47.67
C MET A 664 -26.76 -10.58 -46.95
N PRO A 665 -26.13 -9.47 -47.39
CA PRO A 665 -25.06 -8.87 -46.61
C PRO A 665 -25.66 -8.40 -45.28
N LEU A 666 -25.25 -9.03 -44.18
CA LEU A 666 -25.54 -8.56 -42.84
C LEU A 666 -25.14 -7.07 -42.76
N PRO A 667 -26.00 -6.18 -42.24
CA PRO A 667 -25.62 -4.78 -42.06
C PRO A 667 -24.40 -4.75 -41.15
N ASP A 668 -23.32 -4.10 -41.59
CA ASP A 668 -22.07 -4.09 -40.82
C ASP A 668 -22.25 -3.31 -39.52
N HIS A 669 -22.57 -4.06 -38.46
CA HIS A 669 -22.78 -3.54 -37.12
C HIS A 669 -21.51 -2.92 -36.51
N ASN A 670 -20.33 -3.19 -37.08
CA ASN A 670 -19.05 -2.64 -36.62
C ASN A 670 -18.79 -1.24 -37.17
N THR A 671 -19.28 -0.89 -38.37
CA THR A 671 -19.23 0.48 -38.90
C THR A 671 -19.94 1.46 -37.95
N PRO A 672 -19.27 2.52 -37.45
CA PRO A 672 -19.87 3.54 -36.59
C PRO A 672 -20.86 4.41 -37.36
N THR A 673 -22.07 4.52 -36.82
CA THR A 673 -23.11 5.43 -37.30
C THR A 673 -22.71 6.90 -37.03
N PRO A 674 -23.38 7.87 -37.66
CA PRO A 674 -23.22 9.29 -37.29
C PRO A 674 -23.55 9.55 -35.81
N GLU A 675 -24.50 8.81 -35.24
CA GLU A 675 -24.85 8.87 -33.81
C GLU A 675 -23.74 8.30 -32.92
N ASP A 676 -23.13 7.17 -33.30
CA ASP A 676 -21.94 6.62 -32.61
C ASP A 676 -20.81 7.65 -32.61
N ARG A 677 -20.57 8.37 -33.71
CA ARG A 677 -19.51 9.40 -33.80
C ARG A 677 -19.80 10.62 -32.93
N GLU A 678 -21.04 11.11 -32.85
CA GLU A 678 -21.39 12.22 -31.95
C GLU A 678 -21.45 11.78 -30.48
N LEU A 679 -21.76 10.52 -30.18
CA LEU A 679 -21.61 9.96 -28.83
C LEU A 679 -20.12 9.84 -28.45
N ALA A 680 -19.27 9.25 -29.30
CA ALA A 680 -17.84 9.12 -29.08
C ALA A 680 -17.14 10.47 -28.82
N ARG A 681 -17.63 11.55 -29.44
CA ARG A 681 -17.12 12.92 -29.25
C ARG A 681 -17.37 13.47 -27.83
N LYS A 682 -18.39 12.98 -27.10
CA LYS A 682 -18.77 13.46 -25.76
C LYS A 682 -17.82 13.05 -24.64
N VAL A 683 -16.88 12.14 -24.87
CA VAL A 683 -15.83 11.76 -23.92
C VAL A 683 -14.46 12.35 -24.27
N ALA A 684 -14.41 13.31 -25.19
CA ALA A 684 -13.23 14.15 -25.41
C ALA A 684 -13.01 15.15 -24.25
N ASP A 685 -14.07 15.52 -23.54
CA ASP A 685 -14.04 16.41 -22.38
C ASP A 685 -15.15 16.07 -21.36
N HIS A 686 -15.08 16.63 -20.15
CA HIS A 686 -16.01 16.33 -19.04
C HIS A 686 -17.40 16.98 -19.17
N THR A 687 -17.63 17.89 -20.12
CA THR A 687 -18.81 18.77 -20.13
C THR A 687 -20.10 17.97 -20.21
N PHE A 688 -20.10 16.90 -21.02
CA PHE A 688 -21.21 15.96 -21.10
C PHE A 688 -21.47 15.26 -19.76
N MET A 689 -20.45 14.70 -19.11
CA MET A 689 -20.62 13.95 -17.86
C MET A 689 -21.09 14.87 -16.72
N ILE A 690 -20.50 16.07 -16.60
CA ILE A 690 -20.93 17.11 -15.65
C ILE A 690 -22.40 17.49 -15.88
N ALA A 691 -22.78 17.80 -17.13
CA ALA A 691 -24.17 18.17 -17.45
C ALA A 691 -25.16 17.03 -17.21
N HIS A 692 -24.77 15.78 -17.50
CA HIS A 692 -25.59 14.59 -17.31
C HIS A 692 -25.80 14.27 -15.82
N LEU A 693 -24.73 14.22 -15.02
CA LEU A 693 -24.86 13.98 -13.56
C LEU A 693 -25.60 15.13 -12.87
N ALA A 694 -25.33 16.39 -13.24
CA ALA A 694 -26.06 17.55 -12.73
C ALA A 694 -27.56 17.58 -13.11
N ARG A 695 -27.95 16.87 -14.17
CA ARG A 695 -29.35 16.63 -14.54
C ARG A 695 -29.94 15.48 -13.70
N VAL A 696 -29.22 14.36 -13.54
CA VAL A 696 -29.66 13.21 -12.74
C VAL A 696 -29.87 13.56 -11.27
N LEU A 697 -29.06 14.46 -10.69
CA LEU A 697 -29.22 14.94 -9.31
C LEU A 697 -30.51 15.74 -9.07
N ARG A 698 -31.21 16.16 -10.13
CA ARG A 698 -32.51 16.87 -10.08
C ARG A 698 -33.70 15.93 -10.24
N ASP A 699 -33.48 14.65 -10.51
CA ASP A 699 -34.57 13.66 -10.62
C ASP A 699 -35.25 13.48 -9.25
N PRO A 700 -36.59 13.64 -9.14
CA PRO A 700 -37.29 13.53 -7.86
C PRO A 700 -37.40 12.09 -7.34
N ARG A 701 -36.98 11.07 -8.12
CA ARG A 701 -37.08 9.64 -7.75
C ARG A 701 -35.91 9.13 -6.90
N TRP A 702 -35.00 10.00 -6.47
CA TRP A 702 -33.96 9.62 -5.49
C TRP A 702 -34.59 9.37 -4.12
N GLY A 703 -34.52 8.12 -3.65
CA GLY A 703 -34.84 7.77 -2.26
C GLY A 703 -33.79 8.29 -1.27
N ALA A 704 -34.15 8.32 0.02
CA ALA A 704 -33.21 8.57 1.11
C ALA A 704 -32.52 7.27 1.57
N ASP A 705 -33.23 6.15 1.50
CA ASP A 705 -32.82 4.85 2.04
C ASP A 705 -32.37 3.85 0.94
N ASP A 706 -31.77 4.34 -0.14
CA ASP A 706 -31.33 3.51 -1.28
C ASP A 706 -30.07 2.66 -0.98
N ARG A 707 -29.39 2.93 0.14
CA ARG A 707 -28.17 2.24 0.59
C ARG A 707 -28.50 0.96 1.39
N ARG A 708 -27.83 -0.15 1.07
CA ARG A 708 -27.96 -1.44 1.75
C ARG A 708 -27.53 -1.33 3.22
N ASN A 709 -28.43 -1.68 4.15
CA ASN A 709 -28.11 -1.74 5.57
C ASN A 709 -27.03 -2.79 5.86
N ALA A 710 -25.93 -2.39 6.50
CA ALA A 710 -24.75 -3.22 6.74
C ALA A 710 -24.91 -4.24 7.89
N SER A 711 -26.08 -4.89 8.01
CA SER A 711 -26.43 -5.73 9.17
C SER A 711 -27.42 -6.85 8.85
N ALA A 712 -27.03 -7.74 7.94
CA ALA A 712 -27.58 -9.09 7.85
C ALA A 712 -26.40 -10.07 7.65
N PRO A 713 -26.01 -10.87 8.66
CA PRO A 713 -25.10 -11.98 8.44
C PRO A 713 -25.73 -12.97 7.47
N ALA A 714 -24.96 -13.47 6.50
CA ALA A 714 -25.41 -14.61 5.71
C ALA A 714 -25.72 -15.78 6.66
N PRO A 715 -26.85 -16.50 6.48
CA PRO A 715 -27.11 -17.70 7.27
C PRO A 715 -25.97 -18.69 7.03
N ALA A 716 -25.34 -19.17 8.10
CA ALA A 716 -24.18 -20.05 8.00
C ALA A 716 -24.53 -21.30 7.17
N PRO A 717 -23.68 -21.73 6.23
CA PRO A 717 -23.98 -22.87 5.38
C PRO A 717 -24.14 -24.13 6.23
N SER A 718 -25.32 -24.74 6.17
CA SER A 718 -25.61 -26.02 6.82
C SER A 718 -24.58 -27.06 6.37
N PRO A 719 -23.91 -27.78 7.29
CA PRO A 719 -22.88 -28.74 6.92
C PRO A 719 -23.49 -29.90 6.12
N GLN A 720 -23.20 -29.93 4.82
CA GLN A 720 -23.56 -31.04 3.95
C GLN A 720 -22.65 -32.23 4.29
N HIS A 721 -23.22 -33.23 4.98
CA HIS A 721 -22.57 -34.53 5.09
C HIS A 721 -22.64 -35.23 3.72
N PRO A 722 -21.52 -35.82 3.22
CA PRO A 722 -21.55 -36.60 1.99
C PRO A 722 -22.31 -37.90 2.21
N ASP A 723 -23.19 -38.23 1.26
CA ASP A 723 -24.04 -39.43 1.34
C ASP A 723 -23.20 -40.71 1.10
N GLY A 724 -23.40 -41.71 1.95
CA GLY A 724 -22.64 -42.96 1.95
C GLY A 724 -23.57 -44.16 2.13
N SER A 725 -23.62 -45.05 1.15
CA SER A 725 -24.70 -46.04 1.02
C SER A 725 -24.49 -47.32 1.86
N GLY A 726 -25.58 -47.87 2.40
CA GLY A 726 -25.71 -49.34 2.46
C GLY A 726 -26.10 -50.09 3.76
N LYS A 727 -27.29 -49.82 4.33
CA LYS A 727 -28.09 -50.82 5.12
C LYS A 727 -27.46 -51.32 6.47
N PRO A 728 -28.12 -52.19 7.27
CA PRO A 728 -29.28 -51.74 8.07
C PRO A 728 -29.33 -52.22 9.55
N GLY A 729 -29.82 -51.35 10.44
CA GLY A 729 -30.75 -51.75 11.52
C GLY A 729 -30.23 -51.89 12.96
N ALA A 730 -30.71 -51.02 13.86
CA ALA A 730 -30.92 -51.27 15.30
C ALA A 730 -31.96 -50.26 15.86
N ARG A 731 -32.57 -50.55 17.02
CA ARG A 731 -33.49 -49.64 17.74
C ARG A 731 -32.76 -48.86 18.86
N PRO A 732 -33.24 -47.66 19.27
CA PRO A 732 -32.56 -46.79 20.24
C PRO A 732 -33.06 -46.96 21.69
N PRO A 733 -32.30 -46.44 22.68
CA PRO A 733 -32.83 -46.08 24.01
C PRO A 733 -32.58 -44.62 24.44
N SER A 734 -33.67 -43.94 24.81
CA SER A 734 -33.86 -42.94 25.90
C SER A 734 -32.73 -42.05 26.49
N GLU A 735 -32.97 -40.73 26.41
CA GLU A 735 -33.00 -39.73 27.52
C GLU A 735 -31.73 -39.30 28.34
N ALA A 736 -31.93 -38.17 29.05
CA ALA A 736 -31.05 -37.43 29.99
C ALA A 736 -29.96 -36.52 29.36
N ALA A 737 -29.72 -35.27 29.81
CA ALA A 737 -30.34 -34.44 30.86
C ALA A 737 -30.36 -32.93 30.48
N ARG A 738 -30.85 -32.04 31.37
CA ARG A 738 -31.19 -30.62 31.07
C ARG A 738 -30.29 -29.58 31.76
N THR A 739 -30.19 -28.40 31.12
CA THR A 739 -30.08 -27.02 31.70
C THR A 739 -28.82 -26.61 32.51
N PRO A 740 -28.56 -25.30 32.74
CA PRO A 740 -29.00 -24.09 32.00
C PRO A 740 -27.86 -23.09 31.67
N SER A 741 -28.15 -22.05 30.88
CA SER A 741 -27.27 -20.90 30.66
C SER A 741 -27.31 -19.87 31.81
N ILE A 742 -26.17 -19.22 32.11
CA ILE A 742 -26.07 -18.13 33.10
C ILE A 742 -25.75 -16.81 32.40
N LYS A 743 -26.63 -15.81 32.57
CA LYS A 743 -26.32 -14.40 32.27
C LYS A 743 -25.61 -13.76 33.48
N ARG A 744 -24.56 -12.97 33.24
CA ARG A 744 -24.12 -11.88 34.14
C ARG A 744 -24.09 -10.61 33.30
N GLN A 745 -25.01 -9.67 33.53
CA GLN A 745 -25.01 -8.64 34.58
C GLN A 745 -23.88 -7.62 34.42
N ARG A 746 -24.31 -6.38 34.18
CA ARG A 746 -23.51 -5.18 33.95
C ARG A 746 -23.53 -4.36 35.25
N THR A 747 -22.40 -4.21 35.93
CA THR A 747 -22.30 -3.43 37.16
C THR A 747 -22.00 -1.96 36.86
N SER A 748 -22.90 -1.07 37.25
CA SER A 748 -22.70 0.38 37.22
C SER A 748 -21.82 0.85 38.38
N GLY A 749 -20.91 1.79 38.12
CA GLY A 749 -20.20 2.55 39.16
C GLY A 749 -21.09 3.64 39.76
N PRO A 750 -20.78 4.13 40.97
CA PRO A 750 -21.65 5.06 41.70
C PRO A 750 -21.55 6.51 41.22
N GLU A 751 -22.67 7.22 41.27
CA GLU A 751 -22.76 8.66 41.03
C GLU A 751 -22.00 9.47 42.08
N ARG A 752 -21.43 10.62 41.69
CA ARG A 752 -21.04 11.68 42.62
C ARG A 752 -21.53 13.04 42.15
N ASN A 753 -22.65 13.46 42.71
CA ASN A 753 -23.14 14.83 42.64
C ASN A 753 -22.16 15.78 43.35
N VAL A 754 -21.55 16.71 42.62
CA VAL A 754 -20.96 17.95 43.18
C VAL A 754 -21.36 19.10 42.26
N SER A 755 -21.83 20.20 42.86
CA SER A 755 -22.44 21.33 42.15
C SER A 755 -21.42 22.28 41.51
N LEU A 756 -21.84 22.90 40.40
CA LEU A 756 -21.24 24.13 39.88
C LEU A 756 -21.19 25.23 40.96
N PRO A 757 -20.18 26.12 40.86
CA PRO A 757 -20.48 27.55 40.86
C PRO A 757 -19.88 28.26 39.64
N ALA A 758 -20.55 29.32 39.18
CA ALA A 758 -20.20 30.01 37.94
C ALA A 758 -19.53 31.38 38.20
N ARG A 759 -18.66 31.78 37.25
CA ARG A 759 -18.08 33.13 37.05
C ARG A 759 -17.15 33.66 38.16
N LEU A 760 -15.93 34.08 37.77
CA LEU A 760 -15.50 35.49 37.95
C LEU A 760 -14.30 35.86 37.04
N ARG A 761 -13.96 37.15 37.03
CA ARG A 761 -13.17 37.84 36.00
C ARG A 761 -11.64 37.70 36.15
N ALA A 762 -10.94 38.01 35.07
CA ALA A 762 -9.48 38.14 34.98
C ALA A 762 -8.86 39.18 35.95
N SER A 763 -7.59 38.98 36.36
CA SER A 763 -6.49 39.97 36.19
C SER A 763 -5.12 39.47 36.68
N THR A 764 -4.07 40.26 36.41
CA THR A 764 -2.75 40.34 37.08
C THR A 764 -1.80 39.14 37.09
N ARG A 765 -1.00 39.06 36.01
CA ARG A 765 0.48 38.93 36.02
C ARG A 765 1.15 39.09 37.39
N ARG A 766 1.88 38.07 37.87
CA ARG A 766 3.00 38.22 38.83
C ARG A 766 4.21 37.39 38.42
N VAL A 767 5.37 38.05 38.37
CA VAL A 767 6.69 37.42 38.14
C VAL A 767 7.26 36.97 39.47
N ARG A 768 7.92 35.80 39.50
CA ARG A 768 8.98 35.53 40.47
C ARG A 768 10.06 34.62 39.90
N THR A 769 11.19 35.23 39.55
CA THR A 769 12.45 34.55 39.26
C THR A 769 13.05 34.00 40.56
N ASN A 770 13.83 32.92 40.45
CA ASN A 770 14.87 32.59 41.43
C ASN A 770 15.92 31.70 40.75
N ALA A 771 17.06 32.30 40.38
CA ALA A 771 18.26 31.57 40.01
C ALA A 771 19.15 31.42 41.26
N ARG A 772 19.88 30.30 41.37
CA ARG A 772 21.02 30.18 42.28
C ARG A 772 22.20 29.54 41.56
N THR A 773 23.22 30.37 41.32
CA THR A 773 24.54 29.99 40.83
C THR A 773 25.41 29.43 41.95
N HIS A 774 26.58 28.89 41.57
CA HIS A 774 27.91 28.94 42.21
C HIS A 774 28.60 27.57 42.35
N PRO A 775 29.96 27.51 42.40
CA PRO A 775 30.95 28.52 42.02
C PRO A 775 32.06 28.01 41.07
N ILE A 776 32.59 28.90 40.23
CA ILE A 776 33.93 28.74 39.62
C ILE A 776 34.97 29.28 40.62
N ARG A 777 36.12 28.62 40.77
CA ARG A 777 37.28 29.12 41.52
C ARG A 777 38.42 29.46 40.54
N ALA A 778 39.16 30.53 40.82
CA ALA A 778 39.96 31.23 39.80
C ALA A 778 41.46 30.90 39.81
N ARG A 779 42.04 30.95 38.60
CA ARG A 779 43.44 31.24 38.19
C ARG A 779 44.51 31.35 39.29
N ARG A 780 45.60 30.64 39.08
CA ARG A 780 46.84 31.29 38.59
C ARG A 780 47.25 30.67 37.27
#